data_AF-A0A661K8J5-F1
#
_entry.id   AF-A0A661K8J5-F1
#
_cell.length_a   1.000
_cell.length_b   1.000
_cell.length_c   1.000
_cell.angle_alpha   90.00
_cell.angle_beta   90.00
_cell.angle_gamma   90.00
#
_symmetry.space_group_name_H-M   'P 1'
#
loop_
_entity.id
_entity.type
_entity.pdbx_description
1 polymer ?
#
loop_
_entity_poly.entity_id
_entity_poly.type
_entity_poly.pdbx_seq_one_letter_code
_entity_poly.pdbx_strand_id
1 'polypeptide(L)'
;MLSLFCWCFYEFRKKTASRLSGKERKLIQMNLGIRRVIVTIFVSVCLGLVFPGACFPVVLENVRVGFHKDRQFTRVVLDLMGERSAKVYRLNNRLFEVVLPDAQRSSVNTKERRYSKSYVRKITIEPRKEGLTVLIETALKKNWVKSFFLAGQANKKEGYRLVLDFFSSKAAFEQENIPNNAKRLIIAEKSNAKLPTAPIKTQSMKQPTIIERSLLPEEPAEQPMFKAKAEPVKKTSKTSFNPLSAELQNAFNMPVIPVKKNEHVNKQGVWESIREKGDKGKETSVKQVSDTGRKDLQNAKFAKIEPVPADVFDSSAEEGNVNSPNGGEREITHEEKIKLLKKRIRNAEEEIANKRYVEALSLLSPVQPEFLPPQWQKRFHLTVQRAAFFSEDYQFALKHLEVLLKNWKKLYIDYPEILKHTGESLYFLKRYGEAPRYLLWYYNLFPSGENNDLLLGKVAECLLRSGEKKLAIQMFKFVVDEYKATEGALISRIRIAEIIDENEDIDEEAIGESPEELYEEVINLRPRSPIADIARAKLASWYYKHKRYQEGAEVFNALARRNIDSTMLLEVKSNMEELLTDWVKQLHQEHKFDDIIHVYEVYNRYIDPSIHPEYLYYLAESYRVSGRFTDAIHFYGKALNFSDSDLKEKSLLGMGICYLKLARPEKALTFLSRVKTSQLANYARFFIGKSYIQLKNYSSAVSVLKQIAPKDLKEPRLFLDQQWWLGFAYYQMGDIDNAKKCFEQILATAKNKRLKLNPSRLALVLYYDANCELSRENYDKAYSELEKALLLATDKKLRKAISENMALLFIKISSVRENFDSNQAKKVNSNGSKINEQVSHAVENKAKIKKLQEELKEQSA
;
A
#
# COMPACT_ATOMS: atom_id res chain seq x y z
N MET A 1 -15.39 -29.02 32.08
CA MET A 1 -15.27 -27.54 31.96
C MET A 1 -16.63 -26.85 32.06
N LEU A 2 -17.60 -27.12 31.18
CA LEU A 2 -18.97 -26.60 31.29
C LEU A 2 -19.69 -26.99 32.60
N SER A 3 -19.46 -28.20 33.10
CA SER A 3 -19.98 -28.67 34.40
C SER A 3 -19.41 -27.90 35.60
N LEU A 4 -18.12 -27.58 35.58
CA LEU A 4 -17.47 -26.74 36.59
C LEU A 4 -18.00 -25.30 36.53
N PHE A 5 -18.27 -24.79 35.32
CA PHE A 5 -18.82 -23.45 35.10
C PHE A 5 -20.25 -23.33 35.67
N CYS A 6 -21.10 -24.35 35.46
CA CYS A 6 -22.45 -24.40 36.05
C CYS A 6 -22.43 -24.52 37.58
N TRP A 7 -21.49 -25.29 38.14
CA TRP A 7 -21.36 -25.44 39.60
C TRP A 7 -20.88 -24.16 40.29
N CYS A 8 -19.87 -23.46 39.73
CA CYS A 8 -19.42 -22.17 40.23
C CYS A 8 -20.50 -21.08 40.14
N PHE A 9 -21.29 -21.08 39.06
CA PHE A 9 -22.40 -20.13 38.89
C PHE A 9 -23.56 -20.41 39.87
N TYR A 10 -23.81 -21.69 40.18
CA TYR A 10 -24.81 -22.12 41.16
C TYR A 10 -24.41 -21.72 42.60
N GLU A 11 -23.16 -21.92 43.00
CA GLU A 11 -22.64 -21.52 44.32
C GLU A 11 -22.57 -19.99 44.50
N PHE A 12 -22.23 -19.25 43.45
CA PHE A 12 -22.23 -17.78 43.46
C PHE A 12 -23.65 -17.21 43.66
N ARG A 13 -24.67 -17.87 43.10
CA ARG A 13 -26.09 -17.52 43.27
C ARG A 13 -26.60 -17.85 44.68
N LYS A 14 -26.10 -18.93 45.29
CA LYS A 14 -26.49 -19.39 46.63
C LYS A 14 -25.96 -18.47 47.74
N LYS A 15 -24.71 -18.00 47.62
CA LYS A 15 -24.09 -17.06 48.59
C LYS A 15 -24.62 -15.63 48.55
N THR A 16 -25.17 -15.19 47.41
CA THR A 16 -25.72 -13.84 47.26
C THR A 16 -27.19 -13.73 47.71
N ALA A 17 -27.90 -14.85 47.85
CA ALA A 17 -29.31 -14.87 48.23
C ALA A 17 -29.56 -14.86 49.76
N SER A 18 -28.58 -15.26 50.59
CA SER A 18 -28.82 -15.51 52.03
C SER A 18 -28.46 -14.34 52.98
N ARG A 19 -28.00 -13.19 52.49
CA ARG A 19 -27.65 -12.03 53.33
C ARG A 19 -27.81 -10.70 52.60
N LEU A 20 -29.04 -10.28 52.30
CA LEU A 20 -29.28 -8.89 51.87
C LEU A 20 -30.65 -8.41 52.37
N SER A 21 -30.67 -7.24 53.01
CA SER A 21 -31.86 -6.59 53.56
C SER A 21 -32.66 -5.86 52.47
N GLY A 22 -33.93 -5.55 52.72
CA GLY A 22 -34.89 -5.04 51.73
C GLY A 22 -34.47 -3.75 50.96
N LYS A 23 -33.52 -2.97 51.48
CA LYS A 23 -32.97 -1.78 50.78
C LYS A 23 -31.92 -2.13 49.71
N GLU A 24 -31.20 -3.24 49.85
CA GLU A 24 -30.14 -3.63 48.91
C GLU A 24 -30.69 -4.26 47.62
N ARG A 25 -31.91 -4.84 47.68
CA ARG A 25 -32.60 -5.37 46.49
C ARG A 25 -32.98 -4.29 45.47
N LYS A 26 -33.25 -3.05 45.91
CA LYS A 26 -33.56 -1.92 45.01
C LYS A 26 -32.34 -1.37 44.28
N LEU A 27 -31.15 -1.42 44.88
CA LEU A 27 -29.91 -0.97 44.22
C LEU A 27 -29.43 -1.96 43.13
N ILE A 28 -29.71 -3.26 43.30
CA ILE A 28 -29.32 -4.31 42.35
C ILE A 28 -30.23 -4.35 41.11
N GLN A 29 -31.44 -3.78 41.15
CA GLN A 29 -32.33 -3.69 39.98
C GLN A 29 -31.94 -2.58 38.98
N MET A 30 -31.04 -1.65 39.32
CA MET A 30 -30.67 -0.51 38.46
C MET A 30 -29.33 -0.67 37.71
N ASN A 31 -28.71 -1.85 37.65
CA ASN A 31 -27.44 -2.01 36.92
C ASN A 31 -27.31 -3.34 36.15
N LEU A 32 -28.31 -3.63 35.29
CA LEU A 32 -28.22 -4.73 34.32
C LEU A 32 -27.15 -4.48 33.23
N GLY A 33 -26.82 -3.22 32.93
CA GLY A 33 -25.81 -2.87 31.93
C GLY A 33 -24.39 -3.28 32.33
N ILE A 34 -23.99 -2.97 33.57
CA ILE A 34 -22.64 -3.26 34.06
C ILE A 34 -22.39 -4.77 34.18
N ARG A 35 -23.40 -5.56 34.57
CA ARG A 35 -23.29 -7.03 34.60
C ARG A 35 -23.12 -7.64 33.21
N ARG A 36 -23.77 -7.09 32.18
CA ARG A 36 -23.54 -7.52 30.80
C ARG A 36 -22.13 -7.17 30.34
N VAL A 37 -21.65 -5.96 30.61
CA VAL A 37 -20.29 -5.54 30.22
C VAL A 37 -19.21 -6.40 30.89
N ILE A 38 -19.34 -6.71 32.19
CA ILE A 38 -18.37 -7.55 32.89
C ILE A 38 -18.40 -8.99 32.37
N VAL A 39 -19.58 -9.55 32.09
CA VAL A 39 -19.68 -10.91 31.49
C VAL A 39 -19.12 -10.92 30.07
N THR A 40 -19.36 -9.89 29.26
CA THR A 40 -18.80 -9.80 27.90
C THR A 40 -17.28 -9.61 27.92
N ILE A 41 -16.74 -8.81 28.84
CA ILE A 41 -15.29 -8.64 29.01
C ILE A 41 -14.67 -9.96 29.49
N PHE A 42 -15.29 -10.65 30.45
CA PHE A 42 -14.76 -11.92 30.97
C PHE A 42 -14.86 -13.04 29.92
N VAL A 43 -15.94 -13.08 29.12
CA VAL A 43 -16.09 -14.00 27.98
C VAL A 43 -15.09 -13.69 26.87
N SER A 44 -14.82 -12.41 26.57
CA SER A 44 -13.81 -12.00 25.58
C SER A 44 -12.38 -12.28 26.04
N VAL A 45 -12.08 -12.11 27.34
CA VAL A 45 -10.77 -12.46 27.92
C VAL A 45 -10.59 -13.98 27.97
N CYS A 46 -11.64 -14.74 28.29
CA CYS A 46 -11.59 -16.21 28.21
C CYS A 46 -11.52 -16.74 26.78
N LEU A 47 -12.19 -16.11 25.80
CA LEU A 47 -12.07 -16.46 24.38
C LEU A 47 -10.69 -16.07 23.82
N GLY A 48 -10.13 -14.94 24.27
CA GLY A 48 -8.77 -14.51 23.90
C GLY A 48 -7.65 -15.36 24.53
N LEU A 49 -7.93 -16.03 25.65
CA LEU A 49 -6.99 -16.97 26.29
C LEU A 49 -7.16 -18.43 25.82
N VAL A 50 -8.26 -18.76 25.14
CA VAL A 50 -8.55 -20.11 24.62
C VAL A 50 -8.26 -20.26 23.11
N PHE A 51 -8.03 -19.15 22.40
CA PHE A 51 -7.48 -19.17 21.04
C PHE A 51 -6.28 -18.23 20.93
N PRO A 52 -5.05 -18.67 21.28
CA PRO A 52 -3.90 -18.12 20.57
C PRO A 52 -4.16 -18.37 19.08
N GLY A 53 -3.99 -17.34 18.24
CA GLY A 53 -4.13 -17.48 16.79
C GLY A 53 -3.44 -18.77 16.36
N ALA A 54 -4.20 -19.68 15.75
CA ALA A 54 -3.66 -20.96 15.33
C ALA A 54 -2.61 -20.69 14.23
N CYS A 55 -1.36 -20.46 14.60
CA CYS A 55 -0.23 -20.67 13.72
C CYS A 55 -0.30 -22.14 13.31
N PHE A 56 -0.70 -22.41 12.08
CA PHE A 56 -0.65 -23.76 11.54
C PHE A 56 0.83 -24.14 11.38
N PRO A 57 1.33 -25.17 12.10
CA PRO A 57 2.72 -25.56 12.04
C PRO A 57 3.08 -25.98 10.61
N VAL A 58 4.28 -25.59 10.15
CA VAL A 58 4.72 -25.95 8.80
C VAL A 58 4.99 -27.46 8.72
N VAL A 59 4.38 -28.14 7.76
CA VAL A 59 4.59 -29.59 7.56
C VAL A 59 5.26 -29.81 6.21
N LEU A 60 6.41 -30.49 6.22
CA LEU A 60 7.05 -31.00 5.00
C LEU A 60 6.35 -32.30 4.58
N GLU A 61 5.61 -32.22 3.48
CA GLU A 61 4.82 -33.34 2.98
C GLU A 61 5.61 -34.25 2.04
N ASN A 62 6.40 -33.66 1.15
CA ASN A 62 7.16 -34.38 0.14
C ASN A 62 8.40 -33.62 -0.35
N VAL A 63 9.39 -34.36 -0.85
CA VAL A 63 10.59 -33.84 -1.52
C VAL A 63 10.73 -34.55 -2.87
N ARG A 64 10.65 -33.78 -3.96
CA ARG A 64 10.77 -34.26 -5.34
C ARG A 64 12.03 -33.69 -5.99
N VAL A 65 12.76 -34.51 -6.73
CA VAL A 65 13.95 -34.09 -7.48
C VAL A 65 13.79 -34.50 -8.94
N GLY A 66 13.85 -33.52 -9.84
CA GLY A 66 13.76 -33.72 -11.30
C GLY A 66 15.05 -33.28 -11.98
N PHE A 67 15.64 -34.14 -12.79
CA PHE A 67 16.82 -33.80 -13.59
C PHE A 67 16.41 -33.43 -15.02
N HIS A 68 16.68 -32.19 -15.42
CA HIS A 68 16.39 -31.66 -16.74
C HIS A 68 17.70 -31.55 -17.53
N LYS A 69 18.04 -32.62 -18.26
CA LYS A 69 19.32 -32.72 -19.00
C LYS A 69 19.41 -31.67 -20.11
N ASP A 70 18.33 -31.47 -20.87
CA ASP A 70 18.31 -30.60 -22.05
C ASP A 70 18.41 -29.11 -21.68
N ARG A 71 17.79 -28.73 -20.57
CA ARG A 71 17.84 -27.36 -20.00
C ARG A 71 18.95 -27.17 -18.97
N GLN A 72 19.78 -28.19 -18.75
CA GLN A 72 20.96 -28.16 -17.88
C GLN A 72 20.69 -27.71 -16.42
N PHE A 73 19.62 -28.20 -15.79
CA PHE A 73 19.38 -28.00 -14.35
C PHE A 73 18.79 -29.21 -13.62
N THR A 74 18.93 -29.22 -12.29
CA THR A 74 18.20 -30.13 -11.39
C THR A 74 17.24 -29.33 -10.54
N ARG A 75 15.95 -29.66 -10.58
CA ARG A 75 14.90 -29.03 -9.79
C ARG A 75 14.64 -29.84 -8.53
N VAL A 76 14.70 -29.20 -7.38
CA VAL A 76 14.25 -29.74 -6.10
C VAL A 76 12.96 -29.02 -5.71
N VAL A 77 11.91 -29.78 -5.41
CA VAL A 77 10.60 -29.26 -5.00
C VAL A 77 10.27 -29.81 -3.62
N LEU A 78 10.05 -28.90 -2.66
CA LEU A 78 9.52 -29.23 -1.33
C LEU A 78 8.03 -28.90 -1.32
N ASP A 79 7.19 -29.91 -1.13
CA ASP A 79 5.75 -29.74 -0.93
C ASP A 79 5.50 -29.50 0.57
N LEU A 80 4.96 -28.33 0.91
CA LEU A 80 4.85 -27.81 2.28
C LEU A 80 3.38 -27.44 2.57
N MET A 81 2.94 -27.59 3.82
CA MET A 81 1.65 -27.09 4.32
C MET A 81 1.85 -26.13 5.48
N GLY A 82 0.93 -25.18 5.66
CA GLY A 82 0.95 -24.19 6.74
C GLY A 82 1.46 -22.81 6.28
N GLU A 83 1.87 -21.97 7.23
CA GLU A 83 2.35 -20.62 6.91
C GLU A 83 3.63 -20.64 6.07
N ARG A 84 3.75 -19.69 5.12
CA ARG A 84 4.93 -19.58 4.24
C ARG A 84 6.13 -18.98 4.99
N SER A 85 6.83 -19.80 5.75
CA SER A 85 7.96 -19.36 6.60
C SER A 85 9.32 -19.97 6.19
N ALA A 86 9.37 -20.79 5.13
CA ALA A 86 10.59 -21.45 4.67
C ALA A 86 11.66 -20.46 4.18
N LYS A 87 12.90 -20.58 4.65
CA LYS A 87 14.03 -19.73 4.24
C LYS A 87 15.16 -20.56 3.64
N VAL A 88 15.77 -20.07 2.56
CA VAL A 88 16.87 -20.75 1.85
C VAL A 88 18.18 -20.02 2.09
N TYR A 89 19.19 -20.74 2.57
CA TYR A 89 20.53 -20.25 2.81
C TYR A 89 21.54 -21.02 1.96
N ARG A 90 22.54 -20.31 1.43
CA ARG A 90 23.70 -20.93 0.78
C ARG A 90 24.84 -20.96 1.80
N LEU A 91 25.17 -22.15 2.31
CA LEU A 91 26.24 -22.31 3.29
C LEU A 91 27.62 -22.27 2.62
N ASN A 92 27.75 -22.91 1.46
CA ASN A 92 28.93 -22.82 0.60
C ASN A 92 28.56 -23.13 -0.87
N ASN A 93 29.55 -23.27 -1.76
CA ASN A 93 29.28 -23.56 -3.17
C ASN A 93 28.64 -24.93 -3.43
N ARG A 94 28.69 -25.85 -2.47
CA ARG A 94 28.20 -27.22 -2.60
C ARG A 94 27.04 -27.56 -1.67
N LEU A 95 26.71 -26.71 -0.71
CA LEU A 95 25.75 -27.01 0.34
C LEU A 95 24.77 -25.85 0.54
N PHE A 96 23.49 -26.19 0.51
CA PHE A 96 22.36 -25.30 0.71
C PHE A 96 21.52 -25.80 1.88
N GLU A 97 21.00 -24.87 2.67
CA GLU A 97 20.17 -25.15 3.84
C GLU A 97 18.80 -24.51 3.64
N VAL A 98 17.74 -25.29 3.75
CA VAL A 98 16.37 -24.79 3.82
C VAL A 98 15.86 -24.93 5.24
N VAL A 99 15.59 -23.81 5.91
CA VAL A 99 15.08 -23.77 7.28
C VAL A 99 13.56 -23.62 7.25
N LEU A 100 12.87 -24.53 7.93
CA LEU A 100 11.43 -24.55 8.11
C LEU A 100 11.12 -24.29 9.60
N PRO A 101 10.92 -23.02 10.01
CA PRO A 101 10.65 -22.67 11.41
C PRO A 101 9.27 -23.17 11.85
N ASP A 102 9.16 -23.55 13.13
CA ASP A 102 7.92 -24.06 13.76
C ASP A 102 7.35 -25.35 13.15
N ALA A 103 8.14 -26.04 12.34
CA ALA A 103 7.74 -27.28 11.70
C ALA A 103 7.79 -28.47 12.69
N GLN A 104 6.64 -28.87 13.23
CA GLN A 104 6.55 -29.90 14.30
C GLN A 104 6.53 -31.35 13.79
N ARG A 105 6.22 -31.61 12.50
CA ARG A 105 6.18 -32.97 11.92
C ARG A 105 6.61 -32.95 10.44
N SER A 106 7.31 -34.00 10.01
CA SER A 106 7.55 -34.34 8.59
C SER A 106 6.84 -35.65 8.28
N SER A 107 6.03 -35.71 7.21
CA SER A 107 5.51 -36.99 6.69
C SER A 107 6.52 -37.71 5.79
N VAL A 108 7.66 -37.08 5.52
CA VAL A 108 8.76 -37.64 4.74
C VAL A 108 9.70 -38.42 5.66
N ASN A 109 9.63 -39.75 5.59
CA ASN A 109 10.48 -40.64 6.37
C ASN A 109 11.82 -40.87 5.64
N THR A 110 12.76 -39.91 5.69
CA THR A 110 14.14 -40.16 5.24
C THR A 110 15.13 -39.26 5.96
N LYS A 111 16.10 -39.86 6.67
CA LYS A 111 17.29 -39.15 7.17
C LYS A 111 18.20 -38.68 6.02
N GLU A 112 18.30 -39.43 4.92
CA GLU A 112 19.20 -39.12 3.79
C GLU A 112 18.70 -39.73 2.47
N ARG A 113 18.74 -38.96 1.36
CA ARG A 113 18.48 -39.43 -0.03
C ARG A 113 19.66 -39.03 -0.93
N ARG A 114 20.23 -39.99 -1.67
CA ARG A 114 21.33 -39.74 -2.63
C ARG A 114 20.87 -39.87 -4.07
N TYR A 115 21.43 -39.05 -4.96
CA TYR A 115 21.08 -38.99 -6.37
C TYR A 115 22.35 -39.10 -7.22
N SER A 116 22.41 -40.11 -8.11
CA SER A 116 23.60 -40.43 -8.93
C SER A 116 23.60 -39.79 -10.32
N LYS A 117 22.42 -39.42 -10.84
CA LYS A 117 22.23 -38.85 -12.19
C LYS A 117 21.67 -37.42 -12.16
N SER A 118 22.06 -36.61 -11.17
CA SER A 118 21.59 -35.22 -11.06
C SER A 118 22.70 -34.30 -10.54
N TYR A 119 22.52 -32.97 -10.68
CA TYR A 119 23.45 -31.99 -10.14
C TYR A 119 23.34 -31.84 -8.62
N VAL A 120 22.24 -32.32 -8.03
CA VAL A 120 22.10 -32.53 -6.60
C VAL A 120 22.60 -33.93 -6.27
N ARG A 121 23.46 -34.05 -5.28
CA ARG A 121 24.10 -35.33 -4.88
C ARG A 121 23.38 -35.97 -3.72
N LYS A 122 22.95 -35.17 -2.75
CA LYS A 122 22.39 -35.66 -1.48
C LYS A 122 21.42 -34.64 -0.90
N ILE A 123 20.31 -35.12 -0.35
CA ILE A 123 19.37 -34.34 0.46
C ILE A 123 19.24 -35.01 1.83
N THR A 124 19.40 -34.24 2.91
CA THR A 124 19.33 -34.70 4.31
C THR A 124 18.28 -33.87 5.03
N ILE A 125 17.44 -34.49 5.85
CA ILE A 125 16.43 -33.78 6.64
C ILE A 125 16.79 -33.96 8.12
N GLU A 126 17.04 -32.86 8.80
CA GLU A 126 17.52 -32.83 10.19
C GLU A 126 16.55 -32.04 11.09
N PRO A 127 16.19 -32.55 12.28
CA PRO A 127 15.41 -31.79 13.25
C PRO A 127 16.27 -30.69 13.91
N ARG A 128 15.68 -29.52 14.17
CA ARG A 128 16.29 -28.39 14.87
C ARG A 128 15.46 -28.05 16.12
N LYS A 129 16.05 -27.33 17.10
CA LYS A 129 15.38 -26.96 18.37
C LYS A 129 14.02 -26.28 18.19
N GLU A 130 13.81 -25.57 17.08
CA GLU A 130 12.57 -24.82 16.76
C GLU A 130 12.11 -25.07 15.29
N GLY A 131 12.25 -26.30 14.78
CA GLY A 131 11.73 -26.65 13.44
C GLY A 131 12.48 -27.77 12.72
N LEU A 132 12.43 -27.76 11.38
CA LEU A 132 13.07 -28.73 10.50
C LEU A 132 14.04 -28.04 9.53
N THR A 133 15.16 -28.69 9.24
CA THR A 133 16.13 -28.23 8.24
C THR A 133 16.28 -29.27 7.13
N VAL A 134 16.28 -28.81 5.86
CA VAL A 134 16.60 -29.64 4.69
C VAL A 134 17.94 -29.18 4.12
N LEU A 135 18.95 -30.04 4.22
CA LEU A 135 20.29 -29.82 3.65
C LEU A 135 20.36 -30.43 2.26
N ILE A 136 20.83 -29.65 1.28
CA ILE A 136 20.96 -30.05 -0.12
C ILE A 136 22.42 -29.91 -0.53
N GLU A 137 23.08 -31.04 -0.78
CA GLU A 137 24.46 -31.12 -1.27
C GLU A 137 24.46 -31.30 -2.80
N THR A 138 25.30 -30.55 -3.50
CA THR A 138 25.40 -30.55 -4.96
C THR A 138 26.70 -31.19 -5.44
N ALA A 139 26.65 -31.90 -6.56
CA ALA A 139 27.83 -32.45 -7.23
C ALA A 139 28.69 -31.39 -7.94
N LEU A 140 28.09 -30.23 -8.25
CA LEU A 140 28.76 -29.13 -8.96
C LEU A 140 29.76 -28.39 -8.06
N LYS A 141 30.88 -27.92 -8.63
CA LYS A 141 31.85 -27.05 -7.92
C LYS A 141 31.40 -25.58 -7.90
N LYS A 142 30.62 -25.17 -8.89
CA LYS A 142 30.08 -23.82 -9.07
C LYS A 142 28.70 -23.97 -9.67
N ASN A 143 27.71 -23.35 -9.03
CA ASN A 143 26.30 -23.58 -9.33
C ASN A 143 25.56 -22.26 -9.21
N TRP A 144 24.62 -22.08 -10.12
CA TRP A 144 23.66 -20.98 -10.11
C TRP A 144 22.32 -21.55 -9.66
N VAL A 145 21.67 -20.89 -8.71
CA VAL A 145 20.44 -21.41 -8.09
C VAL A 145 19.34 -20.37 -8.18
N LYS A 146 18.15 -20.79 -8.64
CA LYS A 146 16.91 -20.01 -8.54
C LYS A 146 16.02 -20.66 -7.49
N SER A 147 15.53 -19.88 -6.53
CA SER A 147 14.52 -20.31 -5.57
C SER A 147 13.25 -19.51 -5.75
N PHE A 148 12.09 -20.16 -5.70
CA PHE A 148 10.80 -19.49 -5.75
C PHE A 148 9.68 -20.35 -5.18
N PHE A 149 8.59 -19.71 -4.77
CA PHE A 149 7.40 -20.38 -4.27
C PHE A 149 6.35 -20.55 -5.37
N LEU A 150 5.67 -21.69 -5.37
CA LEU A 150 4.46 -21.95 -6.15
C LEU A 150 3.30 -22.31 -5.21
N ALA A 151 2.06 -22.11 -5.67
CA ALA A 151 0.89 -22.63 -4.97
C ALA A 151 0.96 -24.18 -4.88
N GLY A 152 0.45 -24.72 -3.78
CA GLY A 152 0.28 -26.16 -3.57
C GLY A 152 -0.64 -26.79 -4.61
N GLN A 153 -0.75 -28.12 -4.60
CA GLN A 153 -1.73 -28.80 -5.45
C GLN A 153 -3.15 -28.34 -5.09
N ALA A 154 -4.01 -28.16 -6.10
CA ALA A 154 -5.35 -27.58 -5.98
C ALA A 154 -6.25 -28.23 -4.92
N ASN A 155 -5.97 -29.48 -4.53
CA ASN A 155 -6.75 -30.23 -3.54
C ASN A 155 -6.36 -29.96 -2.08
N LYS A 156 -5.34 -29.13 -1.80
CA LYS A 156 -4.91 -28.79 -0.42
C LYS A 156 -4.98 -27.27 -0.22
N LYS A 157 -6.03 -26.82 0.47
CA LYS A 157 -6.37 -25.40 0.70
C LYS A 157 -5.25 -24.56 1.35
N GLU A 158 -4.24 -25.19 1.96
CA GLU A 158 -3.17 -24.52 2.73
C GLU A 158 -1.76 -25.02 2.36
N GLY A 159 -1.60 -25.63 1.17
CA GLY A 159 -0.29 -26.11 0.68
C GLY A 159 0.44 -25.09 -0.19
N TYR A 160 1.77 -25.09 -0.14
CA TYR A 160 2.65 -24.37 -1.07
C TYR A 160 3.87 -25.21 -1.45
N ARG A 161 4.58 -24.82 -2.51
CA ARG A 161 5.78 -25.52 -3.00
C ARG A 161 6.96 -24.59 -3.01
N LEU A 162 8.06 -24.97 -2.38
CA LEU A 162 9.35 -24.30 -2.57
C LEU A 162 10.12 -25.02 -3.66
N VAL A 163 10.46 -24.31 -4.73
CA VAL A 163 11.20 -24.83 -5.88
C VAL A 163 12.61 -24.25 -5.89
N LEU A 164 13.61 -25.12 -6.09
CA LEU A 164 15.03 -24.80 -6.13
C LEU A 164 15.65 -25.41 -7.40
N ASP A 165 16.03 -24.57 -8.36
CA ASP A 165 16.63 -25.00 -9.63
C ASP A 165 18.14 -24.79 -9.60
N PHE A 166 18.90 -25.89 -9.66
CA PHE A 166 20.36 -25.93 -9.65
C PHE A 166 20.91 -26.08 -11.07
N PHE A 167 21.47 -25.01 -11.63
CA PHE A 167 22.00 -24.95 -13.00
C PHE A 167 23.49 -25.28 -13.05
N SER A 168 23.91 -25.98 -14.10
CA SER A 168 25.34 -26.33 -14.34
C SER A 168 26.15 -25.21 -14.99
N SER A 169 25.52 -24.21 -15.61
CA SER A 169 26.19 -23.08 -16.27
C SER A 169 25.43 -21.77 -16.08
N LYS A 170 26.14 -20.63 -16.20
CA LYS A 170 25.54 -19.29 -16.15
C LYS A 170 24.58 -19.05 -17.33
N ALA A 171 24.93 -19.56 -18.51
CA ALA A 171 24.12 -19.45 -19.71
C ALA A 171 22.76 -20.15 -19.54
N ALA A 172 22.75 -21.38 -19.00
CA ALA A 172 21.51 -22.10 -18.69
C ALA A 172 20.67 -21.37 -17.63
N PHE A 173 21.33 -20.78 -16.62
CA PHE A 173 20.65 -19.94 -15.63
C PHE A 173 20.01 -18.69 -16.24
N GLU A 174 20.65 -18.05 -17.22
CA GLU A 174 20.14 -16.84 -17.88
C GLU A 174 19.01 -17.14 -18.88
N GLN A 175 19.04 -18.30 -19.55
CA GLN A 175 18.00 -18.72 -20.51
C GLN A 175 16.66 -19.11 -19.86
N GLU A 176 16.69 -19.74 -18.67
CA GLU A 176 15.46 -20.24 -18.05
C GLU A 176 14.67 -19.11 -17.36
N ASN A 177 13.56 -18.68 -17.96
CA ASN A 177 12.70 -17.65 -17.39
C ASN A 177 11.93 -18.17 -16.17
N ILE A 178 12.00 -17.47 -15.05
CA ILE A 178 11.15 -17.74 -13.88
C ILE A 178 9.68 -17.57 -14.32
N PRO A 179 8.77 -18.52 -13.99
CA PRO A 179 7.36 -18.40 -14.34
C PRO A 179 6.80 -17.03 -13.89
N ASN A 180 5.97 -16.38 -14.71
CA ASN A 180 5.46 -15.03 -14.40
C ASN A 180 4.78 -14.92 -13.02
N ASN A 181 4.19 -16.02 -12.54
CA ASN A 181 3.57 -16.12 -11.21
C ASN A 181 4.59 -16.04 -10.07
N ALA A 182 5.86 -16.43 -10.30
CA ALA A 182 6.97 -16.35 -9.35
C ALA A 182 7.80 -15.04 -9.50
N LYS A 183 7.82 -14.41 -10.69
CA LYS A 183 8.46 -13.09 -10.90
C LYS A 183 7.83 -11.98 -10.06
N ARG A 184 6.52 -12.06 -9.78
CA ARG A 184 5.79 -11.14 -8.89
C ARG A 184 6.18 -11.28 -7.40
N LEU A 185 6.79 -12.39 -6.99
CA LEU A 185 7.14 -12.68 -5.57
C LEU A 185 8.62 -12.42 -5.26
N ILE A 186 9.53 -12.57 -6.22
CA ILE A 186 10.99 -12.41 -6.02
C ILE A 186 11.41 -10.95 -5.83
N ILE A 187 10.61 -10.00 -6.30
CA ILE A 187 10.86 -8.56 -6.11
C ILE A 187 10.70 -8.16 -4.63
N ALA A 188 9.89 -8.88 -3.85
CA ALA A 188 9.66 -8.62 -2.42
C ALA A 188 10.75 -9.17 -1.48
N GLU A 189 11.59 -10.13 -1.91
CA GLU A 189 12.63 -10.73 -1.05
C GLU A 189 14.00 -10.04 -1.17
N LYS A 190 14.29 -9.40 -2.31
CA LYS A 190 15.57 -8.69 -2.51
C LYS A 190 15.72 -7.42 -1.66
N SER A 191 14.62 -6.86 -1.14
CA SER A 191 14.63 -5.70 -0.25
C SER A 191 15.03 -6.04 1.20
N ASN A 192 15.06 -7.32 1.60
CA ASN A 192 15.30 -7.73 2.99
C ASN A 192 16.68 -8.33 3.29
N ALA A 193 17.62 -8.33 2.34
CA ALA A 193 18.94 -8.94 2.53
C ALA A 193 20.04 -7.91 2.79
N LYS A 194 20.03 -7.27 3.96
CA LYS A 194 21.24 -6.78 4.67
C LYS A 194 20.87 -6.23 6.05
N LEU A 195 21.33 -6.87 7.12
CA LEU A 195 21.89 -6.20 8.31
C LEU A 195 22.55 -7.23 9.27
N PRO A 196 23.52 -6.78 10.08
CA PRO A 196 24.54 -7.61 10.71
C PRO A 196 24.13 -8.17 12.09
N THR A 197 24.88 -9.18 12.49
CA THR A 197 24.82 -9.89 13.77
C THR A 197 25.41 -9.08 14.93
N ALA A 198 24.62 -8.80 15.97
CA ALA A 198 25.05 -8.66 17.39
C ALA A 198 23.83 -8.65 18.34
N PRO A 199 23.95 -9.13 19.60
CA PRO A 199 22.81 -9.52 20.43
C PRO A 199 22.27 -8.37 21.31
N ILE A 200 20.94 -8.25 21.40
CA ILE A 200 20.26 -7.29 22.28
C ILE A 200 19.91 -7.97 23.61
N LYS A 201 20.48 -7.43 24.70
CA LYS A 201 20.06 -7.69 26.09
C LYS A 201 18.72 -7.00 26.35
N THR A 202 17.81 -7.74 26.97
CA THR A 202 16.52 -7.27 27.49
C THR A 202 16.69 -6.27 28.63
N GLN A 203 16.06 -5.10 28.52
CA GLN A 203 15.66 -4.31 29.69
C GLN A 203 14.26 -3.73 29.48
N SER A 204 13.40 -3.98 30.48
CA SER A 204 12.03 -3.50 30.60
C SER A 204 11.99 -1.99 30.79
N MET A 205 11.06 -1.30 30.12
CA MET A 205 10.59 0.01 30.58
C MET A 205 9.07 0.13 30.48
N LYS A 206 8.55 0.77 31.54
CA LYS A 206 7.17 0.90 31.97
C LYS A 206 6.33 1.76 31.01
N GLN A 207 5.06 1.39 30.86
CA GLN A 207 4.02 2.22 30.26
C GLN A 207 3.75 3.47 31.10
N PRO A 208 3.60 4.66 30.51
CA PRO A 208 2.93 5.77 31.15
C PRO A 208 1.43 5.80 30.77
N THR A 209 0.65 6.04 31.81
CA THR A 209 -0.79 6.27 31.90
C THR A 209 -1.24 7.43 31.01
N ILE A 210 -2.35 7.27 30.27
CA ILE A 210 -3.04 8.37 29.58
C ILE A 210 -4.44 8.54 30.18
N ILE A 211 -4.73 9.80 30.47
CA ILE A 211 -5.90 10.37 31.12
C ILE A 211 -7.05 10.41 30.11
N GLU A 212 -8.16 9.75 30.42
CA GLU A 212 -9.41 9.85 29.64
C GLU A 212 -10.04 11.24 29.82
N ARG A 213 -10.16 11.99 28.73
CA ARG A 213 -11.10 13.12 28.61
C ARG A 213 -12.22 12.71 27.67
N SER A 214 -13.39 12.53 28.28
CA SER A 214 -14.68 12.28 27.66
C SER A 214 -15.19 13.49 26.89
N LEU A 215 -15.41 13.34 25.58
CA LEU A 215 -16.36 14.15 24.80
C LEU A 215 -16.89 13.26 23.66
N LEU A 216 -17.98 12.53 23.93
CA LEU A 216 -18.82 11.90 22.91
C LEU A 216 -20.00 12.86 22.65
N PRO A 217 -20.29 13.26 21.41
CA PRO A 217 -21.60 13.74 21.03
C PRO A 217 -22.55 12.55 20.80
N GLU A 218 -23.77 12.74 21.26
CA GLU A 218 -24.91 11.82 21.31
C GLU A 218 -25.35 11.32 19.92
N GLU A 219 -25.74 10.05 19.84
CA GLU A 219 -26.46 9.46 18.70
C GLU A 219 -27.84 10.12 18.56
N PRO A 220 -28.24 10.59 17.35
CA PRO A 220 -29.65 10.86 17.07
C PRO A 220 -30.32 9.61 16.51
N ALA A 221 -31.22 9.08 17.31
CA ALA A 221 -32.56 8.57 17.00
C ALA A 221 -32.83 7.94 15.62
N GLU A 222 -33.26 6.68 15.68
CA GLU A 222 -34.01 5.96 14.64
C GLU A 222 -35.23 6.76 14.15
N GLN A 223 -35.42 6.82 12.82
CA GLN A 223 -36.65 6.47 12.05
C GLN A 223 -36.76 7.26 10.71
N PRO A 224 -37.54 6.80 9.69
CA PRO A 224 -38.23 5.52 9.55
C PRO A 224 -37.90 4.73 8.26
N MET A 225 -38.16 3.42 8.32
CA MET A 225 -38.26 2.53 7.17
C MET A 225 -39.25 3.05 6.12
N PHE A 226 -38.80 3.25 4.89
CA PHE A 226 -39.68 3.30 3.72
C PHE A 226 -40.24 1.89 3.46
N LYS A 227 -41.50 1.67 3.85
CA LYS A 227 -42.32 0.57 3.35
C LYS A 227 -42.70 0.87 1.89
N ALA A 228 -41.97 0.31 0.94
CA ALA A 228 -42.46 0.23 -0.43
C ALA A 228 -43.54 -0.86 -0.50
N LYS A 229 -44.81 -0.44 -0.69
CA LYS A 229 -45.90 -1.32 -1.09
C LYS A 229 -45.54 -1.96 -2.43
N ALA A 230 -45.60 -3.29 -2.49
CA ALA A 230 -45.61 -4.02 -3.74
C ALA A 230 -46.94 -3.75 -4.46
N GLU A 231 -46.93 -2.91 -5.48
CA GLU A 231 -47.97 -2.89 -6.50
C GLU A 231 -47.53 -3.75 -7.69
N PRO A 232 -48.44 -4.52 -8.31
CA PRO A 232 -48.12 -5.33 -9.47
C PRO A 232 -47.88 -4.42 -10.66
N VAL A 233 -46.62 -4.26 -11.06
CA VAL A 233 -46.26 -3.52 -12.25
C VAL A 233 -46.86 -4.21 -13.47
N LYS A 234 -47.90 -3.60 -14.02
CA LYS A 234 -48.40 -3.85 -15.38
C LYS A 234 -47.22 -3.72 -16.34
N LYS A 235 -47.02 -4.75 -17.17
CA LYS A 235 -46.11 -4.73 -18.32
C LYS A 235 -46.52 -3.59 -19.27
N THR A 236 -45.94 -2.41 -19.09
CA THR A 236 -45.90 -1.38 -20.12
C THR A 236 -44.61 -1.58 -20.90
N SER A 237 -44.75 -2.06 -22.13
CA SER A 237 -43.71 -2.15 -23.14
C SER A 237 -43.01 -0.80 -23.32
N LYS A 238 -41.86 -0.63 -22.68
CA LYS A 238 -40.90 0.43 -23.02
C LYS A 238 -39.83 -0.23 -23.87
N THR A 239 -39.79 0.19 -25.13
CA THR A 239 -38.71 0.04 -26.13
C THR A 239 -37.52 -0.79 -25.66
N SER A 240 -37.57 -2.08 -25.96
CA SER A 240 -36.43 -2.98 -25.83
C SER A 240 -35.28 -2.45 -26.68
N PHE A 241 -34.16 -2.08 -26.06
CA PHE A 241 -32.91 -2.01 -26.78
C PHE A 241 -32.69 -3.40 -27.39
N ASN A 242 -32.80 -3.50 -28.71
CA ASN A 242 -32.56 -4.75 -29.41
C ASN A 242 -31.04 -4.87 -29.49
N PRO A 243 -30.38 -5.86 -28.86
CA PRO A 243 -28.92 -6.06 -28.96
C PRO A 243 -28.43 -6.35 -30.40
N LEU A 244 -29.37 -6.29 -31.36
CA LEU A 244 -29.27 -6.41 -32.79
C LEU A 244 -29.52 -5.05 -33.49
N SER A 245 -29.05 -3.92 -32.93
CA SER A 245 -29.04 -2.69 -33.71
C SER A 245 -28.32 -2.95 -35.03
N ALA A 246 -28.78 -2.34 -36.13
CA ALA A 246 -28.18 -2.53 -37.45
C ALA A 246 -26.66 -2.24 -37.40
N GLU A 247 -26.24 -1.33 -36.51
CA GLU A 247 -24.85 -1.01 -36.21
C GLU A 247 -24.04 -2.20 -35.67
N LEU A 248 -24.54 -2.95 -34.68
CA LEU A 248 -23.87 -4.15 -34.14
C LEU A 248 -23.87 -5.32 -35.14
N GLN A 249 -24.93 -5.45 -35.93
CA GLN A 249 -25.00 -6.45 -37.00
C GLN A 249 -24.01 -6.16 -38.12
N ASN A 250 -23.87 -4.88 -38.50
CA ASN A 250 -22.91 -4.42 -39.50
C ASN A 250 -21.48 -4.54 -39.00
N ALA A 251 -21.20 -4.19 -37.74
CA ALA A 251 -19.87 -4.26 -37.14
C ALA A 251 -19.27 -5.68 -37.15
N PHE A 252 -20.11 -6.72 -37.03
CA PHE A 252 -19.66 -8.11 -36.96
C PHE A 252 -20.13 -9.00 -38.12
N ASN A 253 -20.72 -8.41 -39.16
CA ASN A 253 -21.16 -9.10 -40.36
C ASN A 253 -22.04 -10.33 -40.05
N MET A 254 -23.02 -10.15 -39.15
CA MET A 254 -23.85 -11.25 -38.65
C MET A 254 -24.91 -11.70 -39.68
N PRO A 255 -25.11 -13.02 -39.90
CA PRO A 255 -26.22 -13.49 -40.71
C PRO A 255 -27.56 -13.23 -40.01
N VAL A 256 -28.53 -12.66 -40.74
CA VAL A 256 -29.91 -12.48 -40.25
C VAL A 256 -30.60 -13.84 -40.16
N ILE A 257 -30.87 -14.31 -38.95
CA ILE A 257 -31.62 -15.55 -38.72
C ILE A 257 -33.05 -15.17 -38.31
N PRO A 258 -34.08 -15.54 -39.09
CA PRO A 258 -35.46 -15.28 -38.71
C PRO A 258 -35.81 -16.08 -37.46
N VAL A 259 -36.17 -15.37 -36.38
CA VAL A 259 -36.69 -15.97 -35.15
C VAL A 259 -38.05 -16.60 -35.48
N LYS A 260 -38.08 -17.91 -35.74
CA LYS A 260 -39.35 -18.64 -35.66
C LYS A 260 -39.71 -18.73 -34.18
N LYS A 261 -40.84 -18.12 -33.80
CA LYS A 261 -41.51 -18.34 -32.51
C LYS A 261 -41.76 -19.84 -32.38
N ASN A 262 -40.85 -20.57 -31.74
CA ASN A 262 -41.11 -21.94 -31.32
C ASN A 262 -41.41 -21.92 -29.83
N GLU A 263 -42.70 -22.12 -29.53
CA GLU A 263 -43.18 -22.60 -28.25
C GLU A 263 -42.44 -23.90 -27.90
N HIS A 264 -42.05 -24.02 -26.63
CA HIS A 264 -41.40 -25.21 -26.03
C HIS A 264 -39.97 -25.53 -26.51
N VAL A 265 -39.01 -24.65 -26.20
CA VAL A 265 -37.64 -25.10 -25.92
C VAL A 265 -37.58 -25.49 -24.44
N ASN A 266 -37.30 -26.78 -24.19
CA ASN A 266 -37.40 -27.43 -22.89
C ASN A 266 -36.57 -26.70 -21.83
N LYS A 267 -37.22 -26.27 -20.75
CA LYS A 267 -36.56 -25.72 -19.55
C LYS A 267 -35.90 -26.87 -18.79
N GLN A 268 -34.66 -27.20 -19.12
CA GLN A 268 -33.64 -27.86 -18.28
C GLN A 268 -32.53 -28.32 -19.22
N GLY A 269 -31.27 -28.13 -18.78
CA GLY A 269 -30.09 -28.52 -19.53
C GLY A 269 -30.19 -29.95 -20.06
N VAL A 270 -30.22 -30.09 -21.38
CA VAL A 270 -30.19 -31.39 -22.04
C VAL A 270 -28.75 -31.91 -21.95
N TRP A 271 -28.37 -32.54 -20.84
CA TRP A 271 -27.19 -33.42 -20.76
C TRP A 271 -27.32 -34.55 -19.73
N GLU A 272 -28.53 -35.06 -19.49
CA GLU A 272 -28.72 -36.42 -18.96
C GLU A 272 -28.91 -37.47 -20.09
N SER A 273 -28.97 -37.05 -21.36
CA SER A 273 -29.41 -37.93 -22.45
C SER A 273 -28.41 -38.11 -23.61
N ILE A 274 -27.12 -38.33 -23.33
CA ILE A 274 -26.32 -39.20 -24.23
C ILE A 274 -26.47 -40.66 -23.77
N ARG A 275 -27.71 -41.14 -23.75
CA ARG A 275 -28.04 -42.56 -23.78
C ARG A 275 -29.09 -42.75 -24.85
N GLU A 276 -28.63 -42.88 -26.10
CA GLU A 276 -29.48 -43.51 -27.10
C GLU A 276 -29.64 -44.99 -26.73
N LYS A 277 -30.92 -45.41 -26.74
CA LYS A 277 -31.40 -46.76 -26.47
C LYS A 277 -30.60 -47.79 -27.28
N GLY A 278 -29.88 -48.64 -26.56
CA GLY A 278 -29.12 -49.75 -27.14
C GLY A 278 -28.42 -50.57 -26.08
N ASP A 279 -29.15 -51.01 -25.06
CA ASP A 279 -29.20 -52.41 -24.60
C ASP A 279 -29.99 -52.51 -23.30
N LYS A 280 -30.82 -53.56 -23.22
CA LYS A 280 -31.75 -53.82 -22.12
C LYS A 280 -30.98 -54.06 -20.80
N GLY A 281 -31.38 -53.39 -19.72
CA GLY A 281 -31.23 -53.92 -18.35
C GLY A 281 -30.68 -52.97 -17.29
N LYS A 282 -31.55 -52.71 -16.29
CA LYS A 282 -31.30 -52.21 -14.93
C LYS A 282 -31.04 -50.70 -14.75
N GLU A 283 -32.12 -50.01 -14.40
CA GLU A 283 -32.12 -48.74 -13.69
C GLU A 283 -31.54 -48.90 -12.28
N THR A 284 -30.60 -48.03 -11.91
CA THR A 284 -30.30 -47.72 -10.51
C THR A 284 -30.36 -46.20 -10.34
N SER A 285 -31.31 -45.78 -9.52
CA SER A 285 -31.58 -44.39 -9.13
C SER A 285 -30.37 -43.69 -8.51
N VAL A 286 -30.03 -42.50 -8.98
CA VAL A 286 -29.13 -41.57 -8.28
C VAL A 286 -29.90 -40.28 -7.95
N LYS A 287 -29.87 -39.94 -6.67
CA LYS A 287 -30.60 -38.83 -6.03
C LYS A 287 -30.10 -37.47 -6.52
N GLN A 288 -31.05 -36.53 -6.62
CA GLN A 288 -30.85 -35.09 -6.75
C GLN A 288 -29.75 -34.57 -5.82
N VAL A 289 -28.83 -33.75 -6.36
CA VAL A 289 -27.96 -32.87 -5.55
C VAL A 289 -27.99 -31.47 -6.13
N SER A 290 -28.48 -30.56 -5.28
CA SER A 290 -28.69 -29.13 -5.45
C SER A 290 -27.42 -28.28 -5.26
N ASP A 291 -27.41 -27.11 -5.92
CA ASP A 291 -26.86 -25.81 -5.49
C ASP A 291 -25.39 -25.63 -5.06
N THR A 292 -24.54 -26.64 -5.15
CA THR A 292 -23.10 -26.49 -4.79
C THR A 292 -22.18 -26.11 -5.96
N GLY A 293 -22.66 -26.17 -7.21
CA GLY A 293 -21.84 -25.92 -8.41
C GLY A 293 -21.50 -24.46 -8.73
N ARG A 294 -22.04 -23.48 -8.00
CA ARG A 294 -21.89 -22.05 -8.31
C ARG A 294 -20.63 -21.38 -7.74
N LYS A 295 -19.91 -22.02 -6.81
CA LYS A 295 -18.73 -21.42 -6.15
C LYS A 295 -17.38 -21.85 -6.74
N ASP A 296 -17.33 -22.96 -7.47
CA ASP A 296 -16.04 -23.53 -7.91
C ASP A 296 -15.58 -23.01 -9.29
N LEU A 297 -16.44 -22.33 -10.04
CA LEU A 297 -16.10 -21.72 -11.33
C LEU A 297 -15.49 -20.31 -11.24
N GLN A 298 -15.63 -19.61 -10.10
CA GLN A 298 -15.10 -18.25 -9.90
C GLN A 298 -13.68 -18.20 -9.34
N ASN A 299 -13.17 -19.29 -8.76
CA ASN A 299 -11.91 -19.27 -7.98
C ASN A 299 -10.76 -20.09 -8.56
N ALA A 300 -10.90 -20.60 -9.78
CA ALA A 300 -9.82 -21.35 -10.38
C ALA A 300 -8.78 -20.41 -11.02
N LYS A 301 -7.79 -20.00 -10.21
CA LYS A 301 -6.51 -19.48 -10.72
C LYS A 301 -5.79 -20.63 -11.43
N PHE A 302 -6.05 -20.81 -12.72
CA PHE A 302 -5.37 -21.83 -13.52
C PHE A 302 -3.97 -21.37 -13.90
N ALA A 303 -3.01 -22.26 -13.67
CA ALA A 303 -1.64 -22.06 -14.09
C ALA A 303 -1.58 -22.06 -15.62
N LYS A 304 -0.80 -21.17 -16.22
CA LYS A 304 -0.36 -21.29 -17.62
C LYS A 304 0.11 -22.73 -17.85
N ILE A 305 -0.70 -23.52 -18.55
CA ILE A 305 -0.26 -24.77 -19.14
C ILE A 305 0.55 -24.35 -20.36
N GLU A 306 1.83 -24.72 -20.40
CA GLU A 306 2.62 -24.59 -21.62
C GLU A 306 1.90 -25.41 -22.71
N PRO A 307 1.75 -24.89 -23.95
CA PRO A 307 1.22 -25.69 -25.03
C PRO A 307 2.00 -27.00 -25.09
N VAL A 308 1.28 -28.12 -25.24
CA VAL A 308 1.93 -29.40 -25.49
C VAL A 308 2.91 -29.19 -26.63
N PRO A 309 4.22 -29.46 -26.44
CA PRO A 309 5.21 -29.22 -27.49
C PRO A 309 4.78 -29.88 -28.78
N ALA A 310 4.88 -29.16 -29.90
CA ALA A 310 4.65 -29.73 -31.23
C ALA A 310 5.56 -30.94 -31.52
N ASP A 311 6.60 -31.12 -30.70
CA ASP A 311 7.63 -32.13 -30.81
C ASP A 311 7.22 -33.48 -30.16
N VAL A 312 5.99 -33.59 -29.64
CA VAL A 312 5.37 -34.88 -29.28
C VAL A 312 4.70 -35.53 -30.51
N PHE A 313 4.64 -34.82 -31.64
CA PHE A 313 4.20 -35.37 -32.92
C PHE A 313 5.40 -35.94 -33.70
N ASP A 314 6.07 -36.94 -33.14
CA ASP A 314 6.86 -37.84 -33.97
C ASP A 314 5.92 -38.88 -34.57
N SER A 315 5.69 -38.77 -35.88
CA SER A 315 4.88 -39.68 -36.68
C SER A 315 5.54 -41.05 -36.90
N SER A 316 6.38 -41.52 -35.97
CA SER A 316 7.14 -42.76 -36.14
C SER A 316 7.27 -43.65 -34.89
N ALA A 317 6.60 -43.32 -33.77
CA ALA A 317 6.73 -44.14 -32.56
C ALA A 317 5.40 -44.33 -31.82
N GLU A 318 4.60 -45.31 -32.27
CA GLU A 318 3.82 -46.21 -31.39
C GLU A 318 3.15 -47.33 -32.21
N GLU A 319 3.95 -48.10 -32.95
CA GLU A 319 3.74 -49.57 -32.99
C GLU A 319 4.30 -50.12 -31.67
N GLY A 320 3.56 -49.86 -30.59
CA GLY A 320 3.88 -50.28 -29.24
C GLY A 320 3.55 -51.75 -29.03
N ASN A 321 4.52 -52.58 -29.38
CA ASN A 321 4.65 -54.00 -29.08
C ASN A 321 4.25 -54.32 -27.61
N VAL A 322 3.21 -55.14 -27.43
CA VAL A 322 2.79 -55.64 -26.11
C VAL A 322 3.66 -56.84 -25.76
N ASN A 323 4.80 -56.60 -25.10
CA ASN A 323 5.58 -57.69 -24.52
C ASN A 323 4.88 -58.23 -23.27
N SER A 324 4.16 -59.34 -23.44
CA SER A 324 3.91 -60.33 -22.39
C SER A 324 4.72 -61.59 -22.73
N PRO A 325 5.34 -62.28 -21.75
CA PRO A 325 6.19 -63.42 -22.02
C PRO A 325 5.32 -64.65 -22.28
N ASN A 326 4.80 -64.78 -23.50
CA ASN A 326 4.50 -66.01 -24.24
C ASN A 326 3.54 -65.73 -25.42
N GLY A 327 4.07 -65.78 -26.65
CA GLY A 327 3.39 -66.30 -27.84
C GLY A 327 2.35 -65.42 -28.56
N GLY A 328 2.74 -64.87 -29.72
CA GLY A 328 1.88 -64.61 -30.88
C GLY A 328 1.19 -63.25 -30.97
N GLU A 329 1.75 -62.32 -31.76
CA GLU A 329 1.07 -61.08 -32.16
C GLU A 329 -0.15 -61.42 -33.05
N ARG A 330 -1.36 -61.29 -32.49
CA ARG A 330 -2.59 -61.24 -33.29
C ARG A 330 -2.79 -59.81 -33.81
N GLU A 331 -2.79 -59.63 -35.12
CA GLU A 331 -3.25 -58.38 -35.75
C GLU A 331 -4.70 -58.12 -35.35
N ILE A 332 -4.93 -57.02 -34.64
CA ILE A 332 -6.26 -56.58 -34.22
C ILE A 332 -7.07 -56.23 -35.47
N THR A 333 -8.24 -56.86 -35.63
CA THR A 333 -9.12 -56.63 -36.79
C THR A 333 -9.63 -55.19 -36.82
N HIS A 334 -10.00 -54.68 -38.01
CA HIS A 334 -10.54 -53.33 -38.16
C HIS A 334 -11.78 -53.09 -37.26
N GLU A 335 -12.61 -54.11 -37.09
CA GLU A 335 -13.79 -54.05 -36.20
C GLU A 335 -13.42 -53.94 -34.72
N GLU A 336 -12.39 -54.67 -34.27
CA GLU A 336 -11.88 -54.59 -32.90
C GLU A 336 -11.23 -53.23 -32.60
N LYS A 337 -10.53 -52.64 -33.58
CA LYS A 337 -10.02 -51.26 -33.48
C LYS A 337 -11.16 -50.27 -33.30
N ILE A 338 -12.22 -50.34 -34.11
CA ILE A 338 -13.41 -49.49 -33.97
C ILE A 338 -14.07 -49.69 -32.59
N LYS A 339 -14.20 -50.93 -32.12
CA LYS A 339 -14.79 -51.24 -30.81
C LYS A 339 -13.96 -50.62 -29.66
N LEU A 340 -12.64 -50.68 -29.74
CA LEU A 340 -11.73 -50.05 -28.77
C LEU A 340 -11.85 -48.53 -28.77
N LEU A 341 -11.90 -47.90 -29.95
CA LEU A 341 -12.06 -46.45 -30.09
C LEU A 341 -13.40 -45.96 -29.52
N LYS A 342 -14.50 -46.69 -29.79
CA LYS A 342 -15.82 -46.40 -29.20
C LYS A 342 -15.79 -46.48 -27.67
N LYS A 343 -15.08 -47.46 -27.11
CA LYS A 343 -14.91 -47.60 -25.66
C LYS A 343 -14.12 -46.42 -25.07
N ARG A 344 -13.03 -46.00 -25.73
CA ARG A 344 -12.24 -44.83 -25.31
C ARG A 344 -13.08 -43.56 -25.25
N ILE A 345 -13.93 -43.32 -26.25
CA ILE A 345 -14.84 -42.15 -26.27
C ILE A 345 -15.82 -42.18 -25.10
N ARG A 346 -16.44 -43.33 -24.81
CA ARG A 346 -17.35 -43.47 -23.66
C ARG A 346 -16.63 -43.22 -22.33
N ASN A 347 -15.45 -43.80 -22.16
CA ASN A 347 -14.65 -43.57 -20.95
C ASN A 347 -14.26 -42.09 -20.81
N ALA A 348 -13.93 -41.41 -21.91
CA ALA A 348 -13.63 -39.99 -21.88
C ALA A 348 -14.86 -39.14 -21.50
N GLU A 349 -16.06 -39.51 -21.95
CA GLU A 349 -17.31 -38.86 -21.53
C GLU A 349 -17.58 -39.05 -20.03
N GLU A 350 -17.26 -40.23 -19.47
CA GLU A 350 -17.33 -40.49 -18.03
C GLU A 350 -16.32 -39.61 -17.26
N GLU A 351 -15.08 -39.48 -17.74
CA GLU A 351 -14.09 -38.60 -17.12
C GLU A 351 -14.51 -37.11 -17.21
N ILE A 352 -15.12 -36.67 -18.31
CA ILE A 352 -15.72 -35.33 -18.43
C ILE A 352 -16.85 -35.13 -17.41
N ALA A 353 -17.72 -36.13 -17.23
CA ALA A 353 -18.77 -36.08 -16.21
C ALA A 353 -18.17 -35.96 -14.79
N ASN A 354 -17.02 -36.59 -14.57
CA ASN A 354 -16.21 -36.47 -13.35
C ASN A 354 -15.37 -35.18 -13.28
N LYS A 355 -15.53 -34.26 -14.25
CA LYS A 355 -14.76 -33.00 -14.40
C LYS A 355 -13.25 -33.19 -14.53
N ARG A 356 -12.81 -34.35 -15.02
CA ARG A 356 -11.41 -34.74 -15.26
C ARG A 356 -11.08 -34.61 -16.74
N TYR A 357 -10.94 -33.36 -17.19
CA TYR A 357 -10.86 -33.03 -18.62
C TYR A 357 -9.53 -33.42 -19.26
N VAL A 358 -8.43 -33.35 -18.52
CA VAL A 358 -7.10 -33.75 -19.02
C VAL A 358 -7.02 -35.26 -19.22
N GLU A 359 -7.56 -36.01 -18.26
CA GLU A 359 -7.68 -37.47 -18.34
C GLU A 359 -8.59 -37.87 -19.51
N ALA A 360 -9.71 -37.17 -19.70
CA ALA A 360 -10.57 -37.38 -20.86
C ALA A 360 -9.83 -37.16 -22.19
N LEU A 361 -9.02 -36.10 -22.30
CA LEU A 361 -8.20 -35.87 -23.49
C LEU A 361 -7.14 -36.95 -23.71
N SER A 362 -6.52 -37.43 -22.63
CA SER A 362 -5.52 -38.51 -22.72
C SER A 362 -6.10 -39.81 -23.27
N LEU A 363 -7.38 -40.10 -22.99
CA LEU A 363 -8.10 -41.25 -23.53
C LEU A 363 -8.45 -41.10 -25.02
N LEU A 364 -8.54 -39.85 -25.50
CA LEU A 364 -8.92 -39.49 -26.87
C LEU A 364 -7.70 -39.26 -27.78
N SER A 365 -6.49 -39.20 -27.22
CA SER A 365 -5.23 -39.17 -27.97
C SER A 365 -4.63 -40.58 -28.08
N PRO A 366 -4.14 -41.04 -29.26
CA PRO A 366 -4.16 -40.42 -30.58
C PRO A 366 -5.28 -41.03 -31.45
N VAL A 367 -6.54 -40.87 -31.08
CA VAL A 367 -7.65 -41.44 -31.87
C VAL A 367 -7.77 -40.68 -33.19
N GLN A 368 -7.50 -41.36 -34.31
CA GLN A 368 -7.73 -40.84 -35.65
C GLN A 368 -9.23 -40.95 -36.00
N PRO A 369 -9.96 -39.82 -36.12
CA PRO A 369 -11.41 -39.84 -36.31
C PRO A 369 -11.84 -40.46 -37.64
N GLU A 370 -10.97 -40.49 -38.65
CA GLU A 370 -11.26 -41.04 -39.98
C GLU A 370 -11.62 -42.54 -39.92
N PHE A 371 -11.13 -43.27 -38.91
CA PHE A 371 -11.44 -44.69 -38.69
C PHE A 371 -12.76 -44.92 -37.95
N LEU A 372 -13.44 -43.87 -37.48
CA LEU A 372 -14.74 -43.99 -36.83
C LEU A 372 -15.88 -43.88 -37.85
N PRO A 373 -17.00 -44.59 -37.66
CA PRO A 373 -18.23 -44.35 -38.41
C PRO A 373 -18.71 -42.89 -38.29
N PRO A 374 -19.41 -42.32 -39.28
CA PRO A 374 -19.78 -40.89 -39.28
C PRO A 374 -20.51 -40.39 -38.02
N GLN A 375 -21.38 -41.22 -37.43
CA GLN A 375 -22.08 -40.89 -36.17
C GLN A 375 -21.11 -40.77 -34.98
N TRP A 376 -20.06 -41.60 -34.97
CA TRP A 376 -19.02 -41.60 -33.94
C TRP A 376 -17.95 -40.53 -34.18
N GLN A 377 -17.72 -40.10 -35.42
CA GLN A 377 -16.89 -38.93 -35.71
C GLN A 377 -17.49 -37.67 -35.08
N LYS A 378 -18.79 -37.42 -35.29
CA LYS A 378 -19.52 -36.32 -34.66
C LYS A 378 -19.38 -36.35 -33.13
N ARG A 379 -19.65 -37.52 -32.52
CA ARG A 379 -19.54 -37.73 -31.07
C ARG A 379 -18.11 -37.49 -30.57
N PHE A 380 -17.11 -38.02 -31.27
CA PHE A 380 -15.70 -37.80 -30.96
C PHE A 380 -15.35 -36.32 -30.91
N HIS A 381 -15.67 -35.56 -31.97
CA HIS A 381 -15.36 -34.12 -32.00
C HIS A 381 -16.09 -33.34 -30.89
N LEU A 382 -17.35 -33.69 -30.57
CA LEU A 382 -18.10 -33.09 -29.47
C LEU A 382 -17.45 -33.35 -28.10
N THR A 383 -16.95 -34.57 -27.88
CA THR A 383 -16.27 -34.96 -26.64
C THR A 383 -14.90 -34.29 -26.53
N VAL A 384 -14.10 -34.29 -27.61
CA VAL A 384 -12.77 -33.66 -27.64
C VAL A 384 -12.87 -32.16 -27.41
N GLN A 385 -13.72 -31.44 -28.15
CA GLN A 385 -13.80 -29.99 -27.99
C GLN A 385 -14.20 -29.60 -26.56
N ARG A 386 -15.10 -30.37 -25.94
CA ARG A 386 -15.55 -30.10 -24.57
C ARG A 386 -14.42 -30.31 -23.57
N ALA A 387 -13.71 -31.43 -23.67
CA ALA A 387 -12.57 -31.71 -22.80
C ALA A 387 -11.47 -30.66 -22.98
N ALA A 388 -11.14 -30.31 -24.23
CA ALA A 388 -10.16 -29.28 -24.57
C ALA A 388 -10.55 -27.89 -24.06
N PHE A 389 -11.83 -27.51 -24.20
CA PHE A 389 -12.33 -26.22 -23.76
C PHE A 389 -12.21 -26.07 -22.23
N PHE A 390 -12.69 -27.06 -21.47
CA PHE A 390 -12.63 -27.02 -20.01
C PHE A 390 -11.24 -27.31 -19.44
N SER A 391 -10.31 -27.84 -20.25
CA SER A 391 -8.89 -27.90 -19.92
C SER A 391 -8.10 -26.65 -20.35
N GLU A 392 -8.79 -25.61 -20.83
CA GLU A 392 -8.23 -24.34 -21.32
C GLU A 392 -7.31 -24.45 -22.56
N ASP A 393 -7.35 -25.58 -23.27
CA ASP A 393 -6.70 -25.71 -24.57
C ASP A 393 -7.62 -25.19 -25.67
N TYR A 394 -7.79 -23.87 -25.69
CA TYR A 394 -8.73 -23.19 -26.59
C TYR A 394 -8.35 -23.35 -28.07
N GLN A 395 -7.05 -23.49 -28.37
CA GLN A 395 -6.59 -23.71 -29.74
C GLN A 395 -7.03 -25.10 -30.24
N PHE A 396 -6.83 -26.13 -29.41
CA PHE A 396 -7.25 -27.48 -29.75
C PHE A 396 -8.77 -27.63 -29.78
N ALA A 397 -9.48 -27.01 -28.82
CA ALA A 397 -10.93 -26.95 -28.81
C ALA A 397 -11.47 -26.31 -30.10
N LEU A 398 -10.91 -25.17 -30.51
CA LEU A 398 -11.35 -24.45 -31.69
C LEU A 398 -11.17 -25.25 -32.98
N LYS A 399 -10.06 -25.98 -33.13
CA LYS A 399 -9.84 -26.88 -34.27
C LYS A 399 -10.98 -27.90 -34.43
N HIS A 400 -11.41 -28.52 -33.33
CA HIS A 400 -12.50 -29.49 -33.37
C HIS A 400 -13.88 -28.82 -33.54
N LEU A 401 -14.08 -27.63 -32.99
CA LEU A 401 -15.30 -26.84 -33.19
C LEU A 401 -15.49 -26.39 -34.65
N GLU A 402 -14.41 -25.97 -35.32
CA GLU A 402 -14.44 -25.60 -36.74
C GLU A 402 -14.82 -26.81 -37.61
N VAL A 403 -14.30 -28.01 -37.32
CA VAL A 403 -14.71 -29.25 -37.99
C VAL A 403 -16.19 -29.53 -37.78
N LEU A 404 -16.69 -29.37 -36.54
CA LEU A 404 -18.09 -29.57 -36.21
C LEU A 404 -19.02 -28.63 -36.99
N LEU A 405 -18.70 -27.33 -37.01
CA LEU A 405 -19.50 -26.30 -37.68
C LEU A 405 -19.44 -26.41 -39.22
N LYS A 406 -18.30 -26.87 -39.77
CA LYS A 406 -18.12 -27.07 -41.22
C LYS A 406 -18.88 -28.29 -41.73
N ASN A 407 -18.75 -29.43 -41.06
CA ASN A 407 -19.28 -30.71 -41.53
C ASN A 407 -20.75 -30.94 -41.14
N TRP A 408 -21.21 -30.37 -40.01
CA TRP A 408 -22.60 -30.47 -39.56
C TRP A 408 -23.21 -29.07 -39.40
N LYS A 409 -23.53 -28.42 -40.52
CA LYS A 409 -23.96 -27.00 -40.57
C LYS A 409 -25.16 -26.62 -39.70
N LYS A 410 -26.03 -27.57 -39.31
CA LYS A 410 -27.21 -27.34 -38.45
C LYS A 410 -27.01 -27.83 -37.01
N LEU A 411 -25.81 -28.30 -36.67
CA LEU A 411 -25.53 -28.93 -35.38
C LEU A 411 -25.80 -28.04 -34.18
N TYR A 412 -25.60 -26.73 -34.35
CA TYR A 412 -25.84 -25.74 -33.30
C TYR A 412 -27.30 -25.65 -32.83
N ILE A 413 -28.26 -26.21 -33.59
CA ILE A 413 -29.67 -26.26 -33.18
C ILE A 413 -29.83 -27.27 -32.04
N ASP A 414 -29.19 -28.43 -32.17
CA ASP A 414 -29.25 -29.51 -31.19
C ASP A 414 -28.23 -29.30 -30.06
N TYR A 415 -27.07 -28.70 -30.38
CA TYR A 415 -25.91 -28.53 -29.50
C TYR A 415 -25.43 -27.07 -29.53
N PRO A 416 -26.20 -26.13 -28.99
CA PRO A 416 -25.92 -24.70 -29.10
C PRO A 416 -24.66 -24.26 -28.37
N GLU A 417 -24.23 -24.98 -27.33
CA GLU A 417 -22.99 -24.72 -26.60
C GLU A 417 -21.75 -24.76 -27.49
N ILE A 418 -21.79 -25.42 -28.66
CA ILE A 418 -20.67 -25.35 -29.62
C ILE A 418 -20.43 -23.91 -30.09
N LEU A 419 -21.49 -23.11 -30.26
CA LEU A 419 -21.36 -21.69 -30.63
C LEU A 419 -20.75 -20.89 -29.48
N LYS A 420 -21.22 -21.15 -28.25
CA LYS A 420 -20.68 -20.52 -27.05
C LYS A 420 -19.20 -20.85 -26.86
N HIS A 421 -18.82 -22.12 -26.90
CA HIS A 421 -17.43 -22.56 -26.78
C HIS A 421 -16.56 -22.01 -27.92
N THR A 422 -17.10 -21.89 -29.15
CA THR A 422 -16.39 -21.26 -30.27
C THR A 422 -16.10 -19.80 -29.98
N GLY A 423 -17.12 -19.02 -29.60
CA GLY A 423 -16.96 -17.62 -29.27
C GLY A 423 -16.04 -17.38 -28.08
N GLU A 424 -16.16 -18.18 -27.02
CA GLU A 424 -15.31 -18.08 -25.83
C GLU A 424 -13.86 -18.50 -26.11
N SER A 425 -13.64 -19.56 -26.91
CA SER A 425 -12.30 -19.96 -27.34
C SER A 425 -11.63 -18.86 -28.16
N LEU A 426 -12.36 -18.26 -29.11
CA LEU A 426 -11.89 -17.12 -29.90
C LEU A 426 -11.54 -15.92 -29.02
N TYR A 427 -12.37 -15.63 -28.02
CA TYR A 427 -12.12 -14.57 -27.04
C TYR A 427 -10.82 -14.81 -26.27
N PHE A 428 -10.61 -16.00 -25.71
CA PHE A 428 -9.39 -16.33 -24.97
C PHE A 428 -8.14 -16.38 -25.85
N LEU A 429 -8.30 -16.72 -27.14
CA LEU A 429 -7.26 -16.63 -28.17
C LEU A 429 -7.04 -15.20 -28.70
N LYS A 430 -7.73 -14.19 -28.13
CA LYS A 430 -7.65 -12.77 -28.50
C LYS A 430 -8.08 -12.46 -29.94
N ARG A 431 -8.88 -13.34 -30.55
CA ARG A 431 -9.50 -13.12 -31.87
C ARG A 431 -10.80 -12.33 -31.70
N TYR A 432 -10.67 -11.10 -31.21
CA TYR A 432 -11.80 -10.27 -30.75
C TYR A 432 -12.78 -9.85 -31.87
N GLY A 433 -12.33 -9.78 -33.12
CA GLY A 433 -13.22 -9.48 -34.25
C GLY A 433 -14.17 -10.63 -34.61
N GLU A 434 -13.82 -11.88 -34.28
CA GLU A 434 -14.60 -13.06 -34.67
C GLU A 434 -15.49 -13.59 -33.55
N ALA A 435 -15.04 -13.48 -32.29
CA ALA A 435 -15.76 -14.01 -31.13
C ALA A 435 -17.21 -13.49 -30.99
N PRO A 436 -17.50 -12.18 -31.13
CA PRO A 436 -18.84 -11.62 -30.92
C PRO A 436 -19.91 -12.27 -31.76
N ARG A 437 -19.61 -12.60 -33.03
CA ARG A 437 -20.56 -13.23 -33.94
C ARG A 437 -21.10 -14.55 -33.37
N TYR A 438 -20.23 -15.41 -32.83
CA TYR A 438 -20.64 -16.71 -32.29
C TYR A 438 -21.34 -16.57 -30.93
N LEU A 439 -20.89 -15.64 -30.09
CA LEU A 439 -21.50 -15.38 -28.78
C LEU A 439 -22.92 -14.80 -28.93
N LEU A 440 -23.10 -13.80 -29.81
CA LEU A 440 -24.41 -13.21 -30.09
C LEU A 440 -25.34 -14.20 -30.80
N TRP A 441 -24.79 -15.07 -31.66
CA TRP A 441 -25.58 -16.15 -32.25
C TRP A 441 -26.11 -17.11 -31.16
N TYR A 442 -25.26 -17.56 -30.25
CA TYR A 442 -25.71 -18.37 -29.11
C TYR A 442 -26.77 -17.63 -28.28
N TYR A 443 -26.55 -16.35 -27.96
CA TYR A 443 -27.49 -15.54 -27.19
C TYR A 443 -28.87 -15.45 -27.87
N ASN A 444 -28.91 -15.28 -29.19
CA ASN A 444 -30.17 -15.21 -29.94
C ASN A 444 -30.99 -16.51 -29.89
N LEU A 445 -30.31 -17.66 -29.78
CA LEU A 445 -30.98 -18.95 -29.61
C LEU A 445 -31.48 -19.14 -28.17
N PHE A 446 -30.76 -18.59 -27.19
CA PHE A 446 -31.05 -18.74 -25.75
C PHE A 446 -31.00 -17.41 -25.01
N PRO A 447 -31.94 -16.48 -25.27
CA PRO A 447 -31.91 -15.13 -24.68
C PRO A 447 -32.10 -15.16 -23.15
N SER A 448 -32.77 -16.19 -22.62
CA SER A 448 -32.92 -16.43 -21.17
C SER A 448 -31.91 -17.44 -20.61
N GLY A 449 -30.78 -17.65 -21.30
CA GLY A 449 -29.72 -18.54 -20.87
C GLY A 449 -29.05 -18.09 -19.55
N GLU A 450 -28.57 -19.07 -18.78
CA GLU A 450 -27.78 -18.78 -17.59
C GLU A 450 -26.46 -18.09 -17.95
N ASN A 451 -26.07 -17.11 -17.15
CA ASN A 451 -24.84 -16.34 -17.29
C ASN A 451 -24.72 -15.54 -18.61
N ASN A 452 -25.87 -15.17 -19.21
CA ASN A 452 -25.89 -14.31 -20.39
C ASN A 452 -25.32 -12.91 -20.12
N ASP A 453 -25.40 -12.43 -18.88
CA ASP A 453 -24.74 -11.21 -18.41
C ASP A 453 -23.22 -11.24 -18.63
N LEU A 454 -22.56 -12.34 -18.25
CA LEU A 454 -21.12 -12.54 -18.45
C LEU A 454 -20.77 -12.73 -19.93
N LEU A 455 -21.62 -13.43 -20.69
CA LEU A 455 -21.42 -13.61 -22.13
C LEU A 455 -21.48 -12.28 -22.88
N LEU A 456 -22.48 -11.45 -22.60
CA LEU A 456 -22.63 -10.13 -23.21
C LEU A 456 -21.53 -9.17 -22.74
N GLY A 457 -21.07 -9.28 -21.48
CA GLY A 457 -19.87 -8.59 -21.02
C GLY A 457 -18.62 -8.94 -21.82
N LYS A 458 -18.43 -10.21 -22.23
CA LYS A 458 -17.34 -10.60 -23.15
C LYS A 458 -17.50 -9.99 -24.54
N VAL A 459 -18.73 -9.88 -25.04
CA VAL A 459 -19.01 -9.19 -26.33
C VAL A 459 -18.61 -7.71 -26.24
N ALA A 460 -18.97 -7.03 -25.14
CA ALA A 460 -18.56 -5.65 -24.89
C ALA A 460 -17.03 -5.50 -24.79
N GLU A 461 -16.35 -6.44 -24.11
CA GLU A 461 -14.89 -6.45 -24.05
C GLU A 461 -14.26 -6.66 -25.45
N CYS A 462 -14.81 -7.54 -26.29
CA CYS A 462 -14.34 -7.70 -27.68
C CYS A 462 -14.47 -6.40 -28.49
N LEU A 463 -15.60 -5.68 -28.35
CA LEU A 463 -15.79 -4.37 -28.97
C LEU A 463 -14.72 -3.38 -28.49
N LEU A 464 -14.50 -3.30 -27.18
CA LEU A 464 -13.50 -2.43 -26.57
C LEU A 464 -12.09 -2.71 -27.11
N ARG A 465 -11.70 -3.99 -27.16
CA ARG A 465 -10.39 -4.43 -27.66
C ARG A 465 -10.22 -4.24 -29.17
N SER A 466 -11.33 -4.15 -29.91
CA SER A 466 -11.34 -3.87 -31.35
C SER A 466 -11.32 -2.36 -31.66
N GLY A 467 -11.30 -1.50 -30.64
CA GLY A 467 -11.27 -0.03 -30.80
C GLY A 467 -12.64 0.63 -30.79
N GLU A 468 -13.72 -0.15 -30.78
CA GLU A 468 -15.11 0.32 -30.84
C GLU A 468 -15.64 0.75 -29.46
N LYS A 469 -14.99 1.73 -28.83
CA LYS A 469 -15.24 2.14 -27.43
C LYS A 469 -16.69 2.58 -27.17
N LYS A 470 -17.29 3.37 -28.06
CA LYS A 470 -18.69 3.84 -27.91
C LYS A 470 -19.68 2.68 -27.90
N LEU A 471 -19.52 1.74 -28.83
CA LEU A 471 -20.35 0.52 -28.91
C LEU A 471 -20.10 -0.39 -27.69
N ALA A 472 -18.87 -0.47 -27.20
CA ALA A 472 -18.56 -1.22 -25.98
C ALA A 472 -19.30 -0.67 -24.77
N ILE A 473 -19.30 0.65 -24.57
CA ILE A 473 -20.05 1.31 -23.48
C ILE A 473 -21.55 1.04 -23.60
N GLN A 474 -22.13 1.18 -24.80
CA GLN A 474 -23.54 0.87 -25.02
C GLN A 474 -23.87 -0.58 -24.65
N MET A 475 -23.01 -1.53 -25.03
CA MET A 475 -23.18 -2.93 -24.69
C MET A 475 -23.03 -3.19 -23.18
N PHE A 476 -22.05 -2.58 -22.51
CA PHE A 476 -21.91 -2.68 -21.06
C PHE A 476 -23.13 -2.09 -20.33
N LYS A 477 -23.65 -0.94 -20.77
CA LYS A 477 -24.88 -0.34 -20.23
C LYS A 477 -26.09 -1.25 -20.40
N PHE A 478 -26.24 -1.86 -21.59
CA PHE A 478 -27.28 -2.85 -21.81
C PHE A 478 -27.21 -4.01 -20.80
N VAL A 479 -26.00 -4.53 -20.52
CA VAL A 479 -25.81 -5.57 -19.49
C VAL A 479 -26.21 -5.06 -18.10
N VAL A 480 -25.83 -3.82 -17.76
CA VAL A 480 -26.17 -3.18 -16.48
C VAL A 480 -27.68 -3.04 -16.28
N ASP A 481 -28.39 -2.62 -17.31
CA ASP A 481 -29.83 -2.34 -17.28
C ASP A 481 -30.67 -3.61 -17.21
N GLU A 482 -30.31 -4.63 -18.00
CA GLU A 482 -31.07 -5.88 -18.10
C GLU A 482 -30.75 -6.86 -16.96
N TYR A 483 -29.49 -6.92 -16.51
CA TYR A 483 -29.02 -7.91 -15.54
C TYR A 483 -28.61 -7.28 -14.20
N LYS A 484 -29.48 -6.39 -13.68
CA LYS A 484 -29.20 -5.62 -12.46
C LYS A 484 -28.66 -6.48 -11.31
N ALA A 485 -27.57 -6.02 -10.70
CA ALA A 485 -26.88 -6.66 -9.58
C ALA A 485 -26.36 -8.10 -9.82
N THR A 486 -26.34 -8.61 -11.05
CA THR A 486 -25.60 -9.84 -11.38
C THR A 486 -24.09 -9.58 -11.44
N GLU A 487 -23.28 -10.63 -11.49
CA GLU A 487 -21.83 -10.46 -11.56
C GLU A 487 -21.40 -9.78 -12.86
N GLY A 488 -21.99 -10.15 -14.00
CA GLY A 488 -21.70 -9.50 -15.29
C GLY A 488 -22.05 -8.02 -15.30
N ALA A 489 -23.16 -7.62 -14.68
CA ALA A 489 -23.53 -6.21 -14.57
C ALA A 489 -22.59 -5.41 -13.65
N LEU A 490 -22.09 -6.01 -12.56
CA LEU A 490 -21.12 -5.34 -11.68
C LEU A 490 -19.76 -5.18 -12.36
N ILE A 491 -19.30 -6.21 -13.09
CA ILE A 491 -18.09 -6.12 -13.92
C ILE A 491 -18.27 -5.05 -14.99
N SER A 492 -19.44 -4.99 -15.63
CA SER A 492 -19.74 -4.01 -16.68
C SER A 492 -19.68 -2.56 -16.15
N ARG A 493 -20.19 -2.30 -14.94
CA ARG A 493 -20.04 -0.98 -14.28
C ARG A 493 -18.58 -0.59 -14.07
N ILE A 494 -17.78 -1.50 -13.51
CA ILE A 494 -16.33 -1.29 -13.32
C ILE A 494 -15.67 -0.98 -14.67
N ARG A 495 -16.02 -1.73 -15.73
CA ARG A 495 -15.48 -1.49 -17.07
C ARG A 495 -15.87 -0.13 -17.63
N ILE A 496 -17.12 0.30 -17.45
CA ILE A 496 -17.54 1.65 -17.86
C ILE A 496 -16.70 2.70 -17.13
N ALA A 497 -16.55 2.59 -15.80
CA ALA A 497 -15.76 3.52 -15.01
C ALA A 497 -14.29 3.59 -15.45
N GLU A 498 -13.66 2.44 -15.76
CA GLU A 498 -12.30 2.39 -16.29
C GLU A 498 -12.18 3.04 -17.67
N ILE A 499 -13.15 2.82 -18.56
CA ILE A 499 -13.15 3.41 -19.90
C ILE A 499 -13.25 4.94 -19.81
N ILE A 500 -14.07 5.47 -18.90
CA ILE A 500 -14.18 6.91 -18.66
C ILE A 500 -12.86 7.46 -18.12
N ASP A 501 -12.31 6.84 -17.08
CA ASP A 501 -11.07 7.28 -16.45
C ASP A 501 -9.85 7.26 -17.40
N GLU A 502 -9.80 6.29 -18.33
CA GLU A 502 -8.69 6.17 -19.30
C GLU A 502 -8.81 7.10 -20.53
N ASN A 503 -9.99 7.65 -20.84
CA ASN A 503 -10.22 8.34 -22.11
C ASN A 503 -10.80 9.75 -21.94
N GLU A 504 -9.95 10.75 -22.10
CA GLU A 504 -10.34 12.17 -22.06
C GLU A 504 -11.35 12.57 -23.16
N ASP A 505 -11.40 11.83 -24.28
CA ASP A 505 -12.30 12.10 -25.41
C ASP A 505 -13.75 11.60 -25.21
N ILE A 506 -14.00 10.85 -24.14
CA ILE A 506 -15.33 10.31 -23.86
C ILE A 506 -16.04 11.28 -22.93
N ASP A 507 -17.02 11.99 -23.48
CA ASP A 507 -17.83 12.96 -22.74
C ASP A 507 -18.58 12.26 -21.58
N GLU A 508 -18.13 12.53 -20.35
CA GLU A 508 -18.75 12.05 -19.12
C GLU A 508 -20.24 12.44 -19.06
N GLU A 509 -20.58 13.61 -19.60
CA GLU A 509 -21.92 14.17 -19.61
C GLU A 509 -22.86 13.39 -20.57
N ALA A 510 -22.30 12.82 -21.64
CA ALA A 510 -23.03 11.92 -22.54
C ALA A 510 -23.32 10.54 -21.91
N ILE A 511 -22.55 10.15 -20.89
CA ILE A 511 -22.74 8.90 -20.15
C ILE A 511 -23.69 9.11 -18.96
N GLY A 512 -23.65 10.28 -18.32
CA GLY A 512 -24.53 10.67 -17.23
C GLY A 512 -24.24 10.01 -15.88
N GLU A 513 -23.09 9.33 -15.75
CA GLU A 513 -22.62 8.68 -14.51
C GLU A 513 -21.10 8.88 -14.40
N SER A 514 -20.64 9.30 -13.21
CA SER A 514 -19.21 9.46 -12.93
C SER A 514 -18.53 8.13 -12.55
N PRO A 515 -17.21 7.99 -12.73
CA PRO A 515 -16.48 6.80 -12.26
C PRO A 515 -16.65 6.55 -10.76
N GLU A 516 -16.72 7.61 -9.95
CA GLU A 516 -16.97 7.55 -8.50
C GLU A 516 -18.30 6.85 -8.21
N GLU A 517 -19.41 7.35 -8.79
CA GLU A 517 -20.76 6.78 -8.60
C GLU A 517 -20.83 5.32 -9.05
N LEU A 518 -20.20 4.98 -10.17
CA LEU A 518 -20.18 3.61 -10.70
C LEU A 518 -19.46 2.64 -9.75
N TYR A 519 -18.31 3.03 -9.18
CA TYR A 519 -17.62 2.20 -8.20
C TYR A 519 -18.41 2.09 -6.90
N GLU A 520 -18.97 3.19 -6.40
CA GLU A 520 -19.79 3.22 -5.19
C GLU A 520 -21.03 2.33 -5.32
N GLU A 521 -21.72 2.36 -6.46
CA GLU A 521 -22.88 1.50 -6.70
C GLU A 521 -22.49 0.01 -6.63
N VAL A 522 -21.36 -0.38 -7.22
CA VAL A 522 -20.83 -1.75 -7.12
C VAL A 522 -20.55 -2.14 -5.67
N ILE A 523 -19.94 -1.23 -4.91
CA ILE A 523 -19.65 -1.42 -3.48
C ILE A 523 -20.95 -1.58 -2.69
N ASN A 524 -21.96 -0.76 -2.97
CA ASN A 524 -23.24 -0.76 -2.26
C ASN A 524 -24.10 -1.99 -2.57
N LEU A 525 -24.11 -2.43 -3.83
CA LEU A 525 -24.87 -3.60 -4.27
C LEU A 525 -24.32 -4.90 -3.69
N ARG A 526 -22.99 -5.05 -3.56
CA ARG A 526 -22.37 -6.26 -2.97
C ARG A 526 -21.18 -5.97 -2.04
N PRO A 527 -21.40 -5.37 -0.84
CA PRO A 527 -20.31 -4.83 -0.01
C PRO A 527 -19.27 -5.84 0.48
N ARG A 528 -19.64 -7.12 0.62
CA ARG A 528 -18.75 -8.18 1.13
C ARG A 528 -18.15 -9.07 0.03
N SER A 529 -18.36 -8.71 -1.23
CA SER A 529 -17.88 -9.50 -2.37
C SER A 529 -16.47 -9.11 -2.81
N PRO A 530 -15.69 -10.04 -3.40
CA PRO A 530 -14.39 -9.72 -3.99
C PRO A 530 -14.47 -8.64 -5.08
N ILE A 531 -15.57 -8.60 -5.85
CA ILE A 531 -15.77 -7.56 -6.89
C ILE A 531 -15.92 -6.16 -6.27
N ALA A 532 -16.52 -6.04 -5.09
CA ALA A 532 -16.54 -4.77 -4.35
C ALA A 532 -15.17 -4.40 -3.78
N ASP A 533 -14.32 -5.37 -3.43
CA ASP A 533 -12.94 -5.09 -3.02
C ASP A 533 -12.10 -4.56 -4.20
N ILE A 534 -12.32 -5.08 -5.42
CA ILE A 534 -11.75 -4.53 -6.66
C ILE A 534 -12.25 -3.10 -6.89
N ALA A 535 -13.57 -2.88 -6.78
CA ALA A 535 -14.16 -1.55 -6.95
C ALA A 535 -13.61 -0.53 -5.93
N ARG A 536 -13.42 -0.93 -4.66
CA ARG A 536 -12.77 -0.06 -3.65
C ARG A 536 -11.34 0.31 -4.01
N ALA A 537 -10.55 -0.66 -4.46
CA ALA A 537 -9.17 -0.39 -4.86
C ALA A 537 -9.13 0.60 -6.03
N LYS A 538 -10.02 0.41 -7.01
CA LYS A 538 -10.15 1.29 -8.19
C LYS A 538 -10.66 2.68 -7.81
N LEU A 539 -11.65 2.78 -6.93
CA LEU A 539 -12.15 4.04 -6.41
C LEU A 539 -11.06 4.84 -5.67
N ALA A 540 -10.27 4.18 -4.83
CA ALA A 540 -9.15 4.81 -4.13
C ALA A 540 -8.06 5.31 -5.10
N SER A 541 -7.73 4.52 -6.13
CA SER A 541 -6.82 4.94 -7.20
C SER A 541 -7.37 6.13 -8.00
N TRP A 542 -8.69 6.14 -8.24
CA TRP A 542 -9.35 7.26 -8.92
C TRP A 542 -9.28 8.53 -8.07
N TYR A 543 -9.57 8.47 -6.77
CA TYR A 543 -9.39 9.61 -5.86
C TYR A 543 -7.94 10.13 -5.86
N TYR A 544 -6.97 9.21 -5.83
CA TYR A 544 -5.56 9.58 -5.91
C TYR A 544 -5.22 10.34 -7.19
N LYS A 545 -5.66 9.87 -8.36
CA LYS A 545 -5.47 10.55 -9.66
C LYS A 545 -6.04 11.97 -9.66
N HIS A 546 -7.15 12.18 -8.96
CA HIS A 546 -7.83 13.47 -8.82
C HIS A 546 -7.32 14.31 -7.63
N LYS A 547 -6.19 13.94 -7.01
CA LYS A 547 -5.57 14.62 -5.85
C LYS A 547 -6.47 14.72 -4.61
N ARG A 548 -7.51 13.88 -4.53
CA ARG A 548 -8.36 13.68 -3.36
C ARG A 548 -7.71 12.67 -2.43
N TYR A 549 -6.55 13.04 -1.89
CA TYR A 549 -5.68 12.12 -1.15
C TYR A 549 -6.33 11.59 0.11
N GLN A 550 -7.10 12.42 0.83
CA GLN A 550 -7.72 12.01 2.08
C GLN A 550 -8.72 10.88 1.84
N GLU A 551 -9.63 11.04 0.89
CA GLU A 551 -10.64 10.04 0.54
C GLU A 551 -9.98 8.75 0.02
N GLY A 552 -8.99 8.87 -0.86
CA GLY A 552 -8.23 7.72 -1.36
C GLY A 552 -7.52 6.94 -0.24
N ALA A 553 -6.88 7.65 0.69
CA ALA A 553 -6.22 7.06 1.85
C ALA A 553 -7.20 6.34 2.80
N GLU A 554 -8.37 6.93 3.04
CA GLU A 554 -9.42 6.35 3.87
C GLU A 554 -9.95 5.04 3.26
N VAL A 555 -10.23 5.02 1.95
CA VAL A 555 -10.72 3.83 1.24
C VAL A 555 -9.65 2.73 1.22
N PHE A 556 -8.40 3.04 0.88
CA PHE A 556 -7.32 2.05 0.92
C PHE A 556 -7.09 1.48 2.32
N ASN A 557 -7.09 2.32 3.35
CA ASN A 557 -6.92 1.87 4.73
C ASN A 557 -8.09 1.01 5.22
N ALA A 558 -9.33 1.34 4.84
CA ALA A 558 -10.50 0.51 5.11
C ALA A 558 -10.40 -0.84 4.37
N LEU A 559 -9.95 -0.84 3.11
CA LEU A 559 -9.76 -2.04 2.31
C LEU A 559 -8.66 -2.95 2.88
N ALA A 560 -7.52 -2.40 3.28
CA ALA A 560 -6.41 -3.14 3.86
C ALA A 560 -6.73 -3.83 5.20
N ARG A 561 -7.77 -3.37 5.91
CA ARG A 561 -8.28 -4.00 7.15
C ARG A 561 -9.23 -5.17 6.88
N ARG A 562 -9.65 -5.38 5.64
CA ARG A 562 -10.53 -6.49 5.24
C ARG A 562 -9.71 -7.74 4.94
N ASN A 563 -10.38 -8.90 4.93
CA ASN A 563 -9.77 -10.16 4.55
C ASN A 563 -9.68 -10.29 3.02
N ILE A 564 -8.69 -9.61 2.43
CA ILE A 564 -8.40 -9.62 0.98
C ILE A 564 -7.22 -10.53 0.64
N ASP A 565 -7.12 -10.99 -0.61
CA ASP A 565 -5.99 -11.81 -1.08
C ASP A 565 -4.66 -11.06 -0.88
N SER A 566 -3.62 -11.80 -0.46
CA SER A 566 -2.25 -11.30 -0.28
C SER A 566 -1.73 -10.44 -1.43
N THR A 567 -2.02 -10.78 -2.69
CA THR A 567 -1.55 -10.03 -3.85
C THR A 567 -2.23 -8.67 -3.95
N MET A 568 -3.52 -8.60 -3.65
CA MET A 568 -4.26 -7.34 -3.61
C MET A 568 -3.83 -6.49 -2.41
N LEU A 569 -3.56 -7.11 -1.25
CA LEU A 569 -3.04 -6.38 -0.10
C LEU A 569 -1.69 -5.71 -0.39
N LEU A 570 -0.81 -6.39 -1.13
CA LEU A 570 0.46 -5.83 -1.60
C LEU A 570 0.24 -4.62 -2.51
N GLU A 571 -0.67 -4.73 -3.48
CA GLU A 571 -1.03 -3.63 -4.39
C GLU A 571 -1.61 -2.42 -3.63
N VAL A 572 -2.56 -2.67 -2.72
CA VAL A 572 -3.16 -1.63 -1.87
C VAL A 572 -2.09 -0.93 -1.03
N LYS A 573 -1.17 -1.67 -0.41
CA LYS A 573 -0.08 -1.07 0.37
C LYS A 573 0.85 -0.22 -0.49
N SER A 574 1.23 -0.72 -1.66
CA SER A 574 2.09 0.01 -2.61
C SER A 574 1.43 1.31 -3.06
N ASN A 575 0.17 1.26 -3.49
CA ASN A 575 -0.55 2.44 -3.95
C ASN A 575 -0.80 3.44 -2.80
N MET A 576 -1.07 2.93 -1.59
CA MET A 576 -1.22 3.75 -0.39
C MET A 576 0.09 4.48 -0.04
N GLU A 577 1.24 3.80 -0.15
CA GLU A 577 2.55 4.39 0.13
C GLU A 577 2.90 5.53 -0.84
N GLU A 578 2.61 5.35 -2.14
CA GLU A 578 2.77 6.38 -3.18
C GLU A 578 1.84 7.59 -2.92
N LEU A 579 0.55 7.31 -2.70
CA LEU A 579 -0.46 8.31 -2.36
C LEU A 579 -0.05 9.15 -1.15
N LEU A 580 0.37 8.52 -0.05
CA LEU A 580 0.77 9.21 1.18
C LEU A 580 2.01 10.08 0.97
N THR A 581 2.94 9.64 0.13
CA THR A 581 4.16 10.40 -0.19
C THR A 581 3.82 11.69 -0.93
N ASP A 582 2.95 11.61 -1.93
CA ASP A 582 2.51 12.77 -2.70
C ASP A 582 1.65 13.72 -1.87
N TRP A 583 0.75 13.16 -1.04
CA TRP A 583 -0.07 13.95 -0.14
C TRP A 583 0.78 14.77 0.83
N VAL A 584 1.78 14.16 1.48
CA VAL A 584 2.68 14.86 2.41
C VAL A 584 3.55 15.89 1.69
N LYS A 585 4.00 15.60 0.45
CA LYS A 585 4.69 16.60 -0.38
C LYS A 585 3.83 17.83 -0.63
N GLN A 586 2.57 17.63 -0.99
CA GLN A 586 1.63 18.75 -1.20
C GLN A 586 1.38 19.53 0.08
N LEU A 587 1.08 18.84 1.20
CA LEU A 587 0.86 19.51 2.49
C LEU A 587 2.07 20.32 2.94
N HIS A 588 3.28 19.84 2.66
CA HIS A 588 4.51 20.57 2.97
C HIS A 588 4.65 21.85 2.12
N GLN A 589 4.31 21.79 0.83
CA GLN A 589 4.27 22.96 -0.05
C GLN A 589 3.22 23.99 0.40
N GLU A 590 2.09 23.52 0.92
CA GLU A 590 1.02 24.36 1.49
C GLU A 590 1.32 24.85 2.91
N HIS A 591 2.46 24.47 3.50
CA HIS A 591 2.85 24.78 4.88
C HIS A 591 1.85 24.27 5.96
N LYS A 592 1.09 23.22 5.65
CA LYS A 592 0.13 22.56 6.55
C LYS A 592 0.83 21.49 7.39
N PHE A 593 1.65 21.93 8.35
CA PHE A 593 2.51 21.05 9.15
C PHE A 593 1.74 20.13 10.10
N ASP A 594 0.64 20.61 10.70
CA ASP A 594 -0.15 19.80 11.63
C ASP A 594 -0.85 18.63 10.91
N ASP A 595 -1.29 18.85 9.66
CA ASP A 595 -1.91 17.81 8.84
C ASP A 595 -0.90 16.69 8.50
N ILE A 596 0.37 17.02 8.23
CA ILE A 596 1.43 16.01 8.00
C ILE A 596 1.61 15.11 9.22
N ILE A 597 1.58 15.70 10.42
CA ILE A 597 1.67 14.95 11.68
C ILE A 597 0.46 14.01 11.80
N HIS A 598 -0.74 14.52 11.52
CA HIS A 598 -1.97 13.71 11.56
C HIS A 598 -1.92 12.53 10.58
N VAL A 599 -1.51 12.77 9.33
CA VAL A 599 -1.33 11.72 8.31
C VAL A 599 -0.38 10.64 8.82
N TYR A 600 0.75 11.01 9.41
CA TYR A 600 1.68 10.04 9.99
C TYR A 600 1.06 9.25 11.15
N GLU A 601 0.36 9.91 12.07
CA GLU A 601 -0.26 9.25 13.23
C GLU A 601 -1.30 8.21 12.82
N VAL A 602 -2.06 8.46 11.74
CA VAL A 602 -3.09 7.55 11.23
C VAL A 602 -2.50 6.43 10.36
N TYR A 603 -1.50 6.74 9.53
CA TYR A 603 -1.09 5.86 8.42
C TYR A 603 0.34 5.31 8.51
N ASN A 604 1.08 5.53 9.61
CA ASN A 604 2.47 5.08 9.76
C ASN A 604 2.76 3.60 9.44
N ARG A 605 1.76 2.72 9.51
CA ARG A 605 1.89 1.28 9.20
C ARG A 605 2.15 0.97 7.73
N TYR A 606 1.88 1.93 6.84
CA TYR A 606 2.02 1.77 5.39
C TYR A 606 3.30 2.38 4.84
N ILE A 607 4.01 3.16 5.65
CA ILE A 607 5.21 3.89 5.21
C ILE A 607 6.43 3.13 5.69
N ASP A 608 7.25 2.66 4.75
CA ASP A 608 8.58 2.16 5.09
C ASP A 608 9.57 3.34 5.21
N PRO A 609 10.11 3.61 6.42
CA PRO A 609 11.09 4.68 6.62
C PRO A 609 12.33 4.56 5.71
N SER A 610 12.67 3.36 5.25
CA SER A 610 13.84 3.11 4.41
C SER A 610 13.66 3.53 2.95
N ILE A 611 12.41 3.61 2.49
CA ILE A 611 12.06 3.91 1.10
C ILE A 611 11.75 5.40 0.93
N HIS A 612 11.17 6.04 1.94
CA HIS A 612 10.70 7.44 1.87
C HIS A 612 11.42 8.38 2.85
N PRO A 613 12.72 8.66 2.66
CA PRO A 613 13.47 9.56 3.55
C PRO A 613 12.94 11.00 3.49
N GLU A 614 12.43 11.46 2.34
CA GLU A 614 11.81 12.79 2.18
C GLU A 614 10.56 12.95 3.05
N TYR A 615 9.71 11.92 3.10
CA TYR A 615 8.53 11.90 3.96
C TYR A 615 8.91 12.11 5.43
N LEU A 616 9.93 11.38 5.90
CA LEU A 616 10.43 11.50 7.28
C LEU A 616 11.01 12.90 7.56
N TYR A 617 11.68 13.49 6.57
CA TYR A 617 12.19 14.85 6.69
C TYR A 617 11.05 15.87 6.80
N TYR A 618 10.02 15.79 5.96
CA TYR A 618 8.87 16.70 6.05
C TYR A 618 8.11 16.55 7.37
N LEU A 619 7.98 15.32 7.86
CA LEU A 619 7.44 15.05 9.19
C LEU A 619 8.31 15.67 10.30
N ALA A 620 9.63 15.55 10.20
CA ALA A 620 10.57 16.16 11.16
C ALA A 620 10.52 17.70 11.14
N GLU A 621 10.40 18.30 9.96
CA GLU A 621 10.17 19.75 9.80
C GLU A 621 8.85 20.16 10.43
N SER A 622 7.80 19.37 10.24
CA SER A 622 6.49 19.62 10.85
C SER A 622 6.57 19.63 12.37
N TYR A 623 7.18 18.60 12.98
CA TYR A 623 7.42 18.57 14.43
C TYR A 623 8.30 19.73 14.92
N ARG A 624 9.29 20.16 14.13
CA ARG A 624 10.16 21.30 14.47
C ARG A 624 9.36 22.59 14.51
N VAL A 625 8.45 22.80 13.55
CA VAL A 625 7.59 23.99 13.48
C VAL A 625 6.58 24.00 14.64
N SER A 626 5.96 22.87 14.96
CA SER A 626 5.03 22.73 16.10
C SER A 626 5.74 22.76 17.47
N GLY A 627 7.05 22.99 17.53
CA GLY A 627 7.84 23.12 18.76
C GLY A 627 8.17 21.79 19.47
N ARG A 628 7.77 20.65 18.90
CA ARG A 628 8.06 19.30 19.39
C ARG A 628 9.47 18.87 18.98
N PHE A 629 10.47 19.57 19.50
CA PHE A 629 11.87 19.42 19.06
C PHE A 629 12.46 18.03 19.29
N THR A 630 12.02 17.29 20.32
CA THR A 630 12.49 15.91 20.58
C THR A 630 12.03 14.95 19.50
N ASP A 631 10.78 15.07 19.07
CA ASP A 631 10.21 14.24 18.00
C ASP A 631 10.83 14.60 16.66
N ALA A 632 11.03 15.90 16.40
CA ALA A 632 11.75 16.37 15.23
C ALA A 632 13.16 15.74 15.13
N ILE A 633 13.93 15.75 16.23
CA ILE A 633 15.26 15.12 16.29
C ILE A 633 15.20 13.62 15.99
N HIS A 634 14.19 12.91 16.51
CA HIS A 634 14.00 11.48 16.25
C HIS A 634 13.76 11.21 14.76
N PHE A 635 12.86 11.97 14.13
CA PHE A 635 12.52 11.78 12.72
C PHE A 635 13.61 12.25 11.76
N TYR A 636 14.34 13.35 12.05
CA TYR A 636 15.55 13.69 11.29
C TYR A 636 16.61 12.59 11.41
N GLY A 637 16.76 11.98 12.60
CA GLY A 637 17.68 10.87 12.80
C GLY A 637 17.33 9.66 11.94
N LYS A 638 16.03 9.35 11.80
CA LYS A 638 15.57 8.31 10.87
C LYS A 638 15.83 8.69 9.41
N ALA A 639 15.48 9.91 8.99
CA ALA A 639 15.73 10.39 7.64
C ALA A 639 17.21 10.29 7.27
N LEU A 640 18.11 10.69 8.19
CA LEU A 640 19.56 10.67 8.01
C LEU A 640 20.15 9.30 7.62
N ASN A 641 19.52 8.20 8.07
CA ASN A 641 20.02 6.85 7.82
C ASN A 641 19.80 6.38 6.38
N PHE A 642 18.80 6.92 5.69
CA PHE A 642 18.34 6.47 4.38
C PHE A 642 18.47 7.55 3.29
N SER A 643 18.88 8.75 3.67
CA SER A 643 18.96 9.92 2.79
C SER A 643 20.23 10.00 1.95
N ASP A 644 20.09 10.55 0.74
CA ASP A 644 21.19 11.07 -0.07
C ASP A 644 21.88 12.27 0.59
N SER A 645 22.99 12.74 -0.01
CA SER A 645 23.85 13.77 0.57
C SER A 645 23.14 15.08 0.90
N ASP A 646 22.19 15.53 0.05
CA ASP A 646 21.48 16.80 0.28
C ASP A 646 20.50 16.72 1.46
N LEU A 647 19.63 15.71 1.46
CA LEU A 647 18.64 15.51 2.52
C LEU A 647 19.29 15.18 3.87
N LYS A 648 20.44 14.51 3.82
CA LYS A 648 21.34 14.29 4.97
C LYS A 648 21.80 15.60 5.59
N GLU A 649 22.28 16.55 4.79
CA GLU A 649 22.72 17.86 5.30
C GLU A 649 21.55 18.70 5.83
N LYS A 650 20.39 18.68 5.15
CA LYS A 650 19.16 19.32 5.64
C LYS A 650 18.74 18.76 7.00
N SER A 651 18.74 17.44 7.15
CA SER A 651 18.40 16.77 8.41
C SER A 651 19.39 17.10 9.54
N LEU A 652 20.69 17.16 9.24
CA LEU A 652 21.73 17.57 10.21
C LEU A 652 21.53 19.02 10.67
N LEU A 653 21.22 19.93 9.73
CA LEU A 653 20.90 21.32 10.03
C LEU A 653 19.65 21.41 10.93
N GLY A 654 18.57 20.71 10.56
CA GLY A 654 17.33 20.63 11.34
C GLY A 654 17.54 20.12 12.76
N MET A 655 18.31 19.04 12.95
CA MET A 655 18.70 18.53 14.27
C MET A 655 19.49 19.56 15.07
N GLY A 656 20.47 20.23 14.45
CA GLY A 656 21.27 21.27 15.09
C GLY A 656 20.42 22.43 15.61
N ILE A 657 19.46 22.89 14.81
CA ILE A 657 18.50 23.92 15.20
C ILE A 657 17.63 23.45 16.37
N CYS A 658 17.14 22.22 16.34
CA CYS A 658 16.33 21.65 17.43
C CYS A 658 17.13 21.57 18.74
N TYR A 659 18.39 21.12 18.70
CA TYR A 659 19.24 21.09 19.89
C TYR A 659 19.51 22.48 20.47
N LEU A 660 19.67 23.50 19.63
CA LEU A 660 19.79 24.89 20.09
C LEU A 660 18.52 25.40 20.78
N LYS A 661 17.35 25.04 20.25
CA LYS A 661 16.05 25.39 20.85
C LYS A 661 15.84 24.70 22.19
N LEU A 662 16.38 23.50 22.37
CA LEU A 662 16.41 22.76 23.63
C LEU A 662 17.53 23.22 24.58
N ALA A 663 18.22 24.34 24.30
CA ALA A 663 19.35 24.85 25.08
C ALA A 663 20.48 23.83 25.29
N ARG A 664 20.76 22.98 24.28
CA ARG A 664 21.85 22.00 24.24
C ARG A 664 22.86 22.36 23.14
N PRO A 665 23.60 23.49 23.27
CA PRO A 665 24.46 24.01 22.21
C PRO A 665 25.62 23.08 21.85
N GLU A 666 26.16 22.31 22.80
CA GLU A 666 27.23 21.34 22.56
C GLU A 666 26.80 20.28 21.54
N LYS A 667 25.61 19.69 21.75
CA LYS A 667 25.04 18.72 20.80
C LYS A 667 24.75 19.38 19.46
N ALA A 668 24.24 20.61 19.45
CA ALA A 668 24.01 21.33 18.20
C ALA A 668 25.29 21.46 17.36
N LEU A 669 26.43 21.82 17.98
CA LEU A 669 27.72 21.90 17.30
C LEU A 669 28.13 20.57 16.65
N THR A 670 27.88 19.43 17.31
CA THR A 670 28.22 18.11 16.74
C THR A 670 27.49 17.80 15.44
N PHE A 671 26.25 18.25 15.28
CA PHE A 671 25.46 18.02 14.06
C PHE A 671 25.71 19.10 13.02
N LEU A 672 25.77 20.37 13.42
CA LEU A 672 25.96 21.51 12.50
C LEU A 672 27.34 21.49 11.81
N SER A 673 28.39 21.06 12.52
CA SER A 673 29.74 20.96 11.96
C SER A 673 29.89 19.92 10.84
N ARG A 674 28.90 19.03 10.69
CA ARG A 674 28.87 17.98 9.66
C ARG A 674 28.24 18.44 8.35
N VAL A 675 27.66 19.64 8.30
CA VAL A 675 27.07 20.26 7.10
C VAL A 675 28.19 20.87 6.26
N LYS A 676 28.39 20.43 5.01
CA LYS A 676 29.56 20.79 4.19
C LYS A 676 29.23 21.56 2.92
N THR A 677 28.02 21.45 2.36
CA THR A 677 27.67 22.14 1.10
C THR A 677 27.63 23.65 1.26
N SER A 678 28.12 24.42 0.28
CA SER A 678 28.28 25.87 0.39
C SER A 678 26.97 26.60 0.74
N GLN A 679 25.84 26.19 0.16
CA GLN A 679 24.54 26.83 0.40
C GLN A 679 24.03 26.59 1.83
N LEU A 680 24.12 25.36 2.37
CA LEU A 680 23.66 25.04 3.73
C LEU A 680 24.72 25.32 4.80
N ALA A 681 26.01 25.33 4.42
CA ALA A 681 27.13 25.58 5.33
C ALA A 681 27.05 26.98 5.93
N ASN A 682 26.59 28.00 5.19
CA ASN A 682 26.42 29.33 5.75
C ASN A 682 25.29 29.38 6.80
N TYR A 683 24.17 28.68 6.56
CA TYR A 683 23.13 28.50 7.59
C TYR A 683 23.68 27.74 8.80
N ALA A 684 24.43 26.67 8.58
CA ALA A 684 25.05 25.91 9.66
C ALA A 684 26.05 26.77 10.46
N ARG A 685 26.94 27.53 9.80
CA ARG A 685 27.87 28.48 10.43
C ARG A 685 27.13 29.52 11.28
N PHE A 686 26.01 30.04 10.79
CA PHE A 686 25.18 30.97 11.55
C PHE A 686 24.70 30.34 12.87
N PHE A 687 24.16 29.13 12.81
CA PHE A 687 23.71 28.41 14.01
C PHE A 687 24.88 27.95 14.89
N ILE A 688 26.06 27.64 14.34
CA ILE A 688 27.29 27.36 15.10
C ILE A 688 27.71 28.60 15.89
N GLY A 689 27.72 29.77 15.26
CA GLY A 689 28.00 31.05 15.93
C GLY A 689 27.04 31.29 17.10
N LYS A 690 25.74 31.08 16.87
CA LYS A 690 24.72 31.16 17.93
C LYS A 690 24.93 30.13 19.06
N SER A 691 25.40 28.93 18.72
CA SER A 691 25.75 27.89 19.69
C SER A 691 26.88 28.36 20.60
N TYR A 692 27.94 28.94 20.02
CA TYR A 692 29.06 29.50 20.80
C TYR A 692 28.64 30.67 21.69
N ILE A 693 27.70 31.51 21.23
CA ILE A 693 27.14 32.59 22.06
C ILE A 693 26.38 32.03 23.27
N GLN A 694 25.60 30.96 23.11
CA GLN A 694 24.93 30.29 24.24
C GLN A 694 25.95 29.67 25.23
N LEU A 695 27.09 29.21 24.71
CA LEU A 695 28.22 28.73 25.51
C LEU A 695 29.07 29.86 26.11
N LYS A 696 28.71 31.14 25.89
CA LYS A 696 29.48 32.34 26.28
C LYS A 696 30.90 32.39 25.69
N ASN A 697 31.17 31.61 24.65
CA ASN A 697 32.44 31.63 23.92
C ASN A 697 32.36 32.63 22.77
N TYR A 698 32.41 33.92 23.12
CA TYR A 698 32.18 35.02 22.17
C TYR A 698 33.27 35.14 21.10
N SER A 699 34.53 34.84 21.42
CA SER A 699 35.63 34.87 20.46
C SER A 699 35.44 33.87 19.32
N SER A 700 35.03 32.63 19.65
CA SER A 700 34.75 31.60 18.65
C SER A 700 33.51 31.93 17.84
N ALA A 701 32.49 32.52 18.48
CA ALA A 701 31.29 32.98 17.78
C ALA A 701 31.62 34.03 16.70
N VAL A 702 32.45 35.03 17.06
CA VAL A 702 32.90 36.07 16.11
C VAL A 702 33.68 35.45 14.95
N SER A 703 34.62 34.55 15.24
CA SER A 703 35.44 33.88 14.22
C SER A 703 34.58 33.14 13.19
N VAL A 704 33.59 32.38 13.63
CA VAL A 704 32.71 31.62 12.72
C VAL A 704 31.72 32.53 11.98
N LEU A 705 31.09 33.47 12.68
CA LEU A 705 30.09 34.36 12.06
C LEU A 705 30.73 35.27 11.00
N LYS A 706 31.99 35.68 11.15
CA LYS A 706 32.72 36.47 10.14
C LYS A 706 32.96 35.74 8.82
N GLN A 707 32.99 34.41 8.84
CA GLN A 707 33.21 33.61 7.62
C GLN A 707 32.02 33.63 6.67
N ILE A 708 30.86 34.14 7.11
CA ILE A 708 29.66 34.23 6.30
C ILE A 708 29.68 35.57 5.56
N ALA A 709 29.95 35.54 4.24
CA ALA A 709 29.98 36.76 3.44
C ALA A 709 28.55 37.24 3.12
N PRO A 710 28.28 38.57 3.09
CA PRO A 710 26.96 39.12 2.82
C PRO A 710 26.38 38.67 1.47
N LYS A 711 27.24 38.48 0.45
CA LYS A 711 26.85 38.05 -0.91
C LYS A 711 26.36 36.61 -0.96
N ASP A 712 26.73 35.79 0.02
CA ASP A 712 26.40 34.36 0.04
C ASP A 712 25.07 34.08 0.76
N LEU A 713 24.41 35.12 1.26
CA LEU A 713 23.14 35.04 1.98
C LEU A 713 22.00 35.43 1.03
N LYS A 714 21.19 34.45 0.63
CA LYS A 714 19.99 34.67 -0.20
C LYS A 714 18.93 35.53 0.50
N GLU A 715 18.92 35.56 1.84
CA GLU A 715 17.94 36.27 2.64
C GLU A 715 18.54 37.49 3.36
N PRO A 716 18.08 38.73 3.06
CA PRO A 716 18.54 39.94 3.75
C PRO A 716 18.36 39.90 5.27
N ARG A 717 17.35 39.15 5.75
CA ARG A 717 17.08 38.98 7.19
C ARG A 717 18.16 38.16 7.90
N LEU A 718 18.74 37.16 7.23
CA LEU A 718 19.79 36.34 7.82
C LEU A 718 21.08 37.15 8.05
N PHE A 719 21.38 38.08 7.14
CA PHE A 719 22.48 39.03 7.31
C PHE A 719 22.27 39.95 8.52
N LEU A 720 21.06 40.49 8.70
CA LEU A 720 20.74 41.31 9.87
C LEU A 720 20.84 40.52 11.18
N ASP A 721 20.37 39.27 11.17
CA ASP A 721 20.50 38.39 12.33
C ASP A 721 21.98 38.05 12.62
N GLN A 722 22.80 37.85 11.59
CA GLN A 722 24.24 37.66 11.74
C GLN A 722 24.91 38.89 12.37
N GLN A 723 24.60 40.10 11.88
CA GLN A 723 25.12 41.34 12.45
C GLN A 723 24.68 41.54 13.90
N TRP A 724 23.45 41.14 14.24
CA TRP A 724 22.99 41.14 15.63
C TRP A 724 23.93 40.29 16.49
N TRP A 725 24.19 39.03 16.09
CA TRP A 725 24.96 38.08 16.90
C TRP A 725 26.43 38.46 16.97
N LEU A 726 26.99 39.04 15.90
CA LEU A 726 28.33 39.63 15.91
C LEU A 726 28.40 40.82 16.87
N GLY A 727 27.49 41.79 16.74
CA GLY A 727 27.48 42.99 17.58
C GLY A 727 27.35 42.66 19.06
N PHE A 728 26.47 41.72 19.40
CA PHE A 728 26.34 41.23 20.78
C PHE A 728 27.59 40.50 21.28
N ALA A 729 28.19 39.63 20.46
CA ALA A 729 29.42 38.94 20.87
C ALA A 729 30.56 39.93 21.12
N TYR A 730 30.74 40.94 20.26
CA TYR A 730 31.71 42.02 20.49
C TYR A 730 31.42 42.83 21.74
N TYR A 731 30.16 43.19 21.96
CA TYR A 731 29.75 43.92 23.15
C TYR A 731 30.09 43.15 24.44
N GLN A 732 29.83 41.84 24.47
CA GLN A 732 30.19 40.98 25.61
C GLN A 732 31.70 40.79 25.79
N MET A 733 32.48 40.94 24.71
CA MET A 733 33.95 40.95 24.77
C MET A 733 34.53 42.31 25.19
N GLY A 734 33.71 43.36 25.29
CA GLY A 734 34.17 44.73 25.54
C GLY A 734 34.74 45.44 24.31
N ASP A 735 34.66 44.84 23.12
CA ASP A 735 35.06 45.47 21.85
C ASP A 735 33.92 46.38 21.37
N ILE A 736 33.79 47.52 22.03
CA ILE A 736 32.70 48.48 21.81
C ILE A 736 32.72 49.02 20.38
N ASP A 737 33.91 49.17 19.78
CA ASP A 737 34.04 49.75 18.45
C ASP A 737 33.47 48.88 17.34
N ASN A 738 33.77 47.58 17.39
CA ASN A 738 33.20 46.65 16.43
C ASN A 738 31.73 46.35 16.73
N ALA A 739 31.32 46.36 18.01
CA ALA A 739 29.91 46.23 18.39
C ALA A 739 29.04 47.34 17.78
N LYS A 740 29.47 48.61 17.91
CA LYS A 740 28.76 49.75 17.31
C LYS A 740 28.62 49.60 15.79
N LYS A 741 29.70 49.27 15.08
CA LYS A 741 29.67 49.09 13.62
C LYS A 741 28.61 48.07 13.19
N CYS A 742 28.48 46.96 13.91
CA CYS A 742 27.45 45.95 13.64
C CYS A 742 26.04 46.49 13.88
N PHE A 743 25.78 47.19 14.99
CA PHE A 743 24.45 47.73 15.29
C PHE A 743 24.05 48.88 14.35
N GLU A 744 24.98 49.77 13.98
CA GLU A 744 24.76 50.81 12.99
C GLU A 744 24.34 50.26 11.63
N GLN A 745 24.95 49.15 11.18
CA GLN A 745 24.55 48.48 9.93
C GLN A 745 23.09 47.99 9.99
N ILE A 746 22.66 47.45 11.13
CA ILE A 746 21.27 47.01 11.32
C ILE A 746 20.32 48.21 11.30
N LEU A 747 20.66 49.29 12.03
CA LEU A 747 19.84 50.51 12.11
C LEU A 747 19.75 51.26 10.78
N ALA A 748 20.84 51.30 10.00
CA ALA A 748 20.85 51.88 8.66
C ALA A 748 19.89 51.12 7.73
N THR A 749 19.89 49.79 7.81
CA THR A 749 18.96 48.94 7.04
C THR A 749 17.51 49.09 7.51
N ALA A 750 17.29 49.27 8.82
CA ALA A 750 15.97 49.47 9.41
C ALA A 750 15.26 50.75 8.92
N LYS A 751 16.03 51.78 8.52
CA LYS A 751 15.50 53.03 7.96
C LYS A 751 14.95 52.86 6.53
N ASN A 752 15.28 51.76 5.85
CA ASN A 752 14.77 51.47 4.52
C ASN A 752 13.34 50.91 4.59
N LYS A 753 12.37 51.61 3.96
CA LYS A 753 10.93 51.26 4.01
C LYS A 753 10.60 49.83 3.53
N ARG A 754 11.48 49.19 2.74
CA ARG A 754 11.27 47.83 2.20
C ARG A 754 11.54 46.70 3.21
N LEU A 755 12.30 46.94 4.28
CA LEU A 755 12.61 45.93 5.32
C LEU A 755 12.21 46.45 6.70
N LYS A 756 10.92 46.30 7.05
CA LYS A 756 10.45 46.61 8.42
C LYS A 756 10.95 45.55 9.40
N LEU A 757 11.80 45.94 10.35
CA LEU A 757 12.12 45.09 11.51
C LEU A 757 10.95 45.09 12.51
N ASN A 758 10.80 43.99 13.24
CA ASN A 758 9.87 43.93 14.38
C ASN A 758 10.27 45.00 15.41
N PRO A 759 9.32 45.83 15.92
CA PRO A 759 9.60 46.87 16.92
C PRO A 759 10.41 46.37 18.12
N SER A 760 10.14 45.16 18.59
CA SER A 760 10.83 44.56 19.75
C SER A 760 12.29 44.23 19.44
N ARG A 761 12.59 43.79 18.20
CA ARG A 761 13.97 43.58 17.75
C ARG A 761 14.71 44.91 17.58
N LEU A 762 14.04 45.91 17.01
CA LEU A 762 14.61 47.24 16.84
C LEU A 762 14.91 47.90 18.19
N ALA A 763 14.00 47.77 19.17
CA ALA A 763 14.22 48.21 20.54
C ALA A 763 15.46 47.57 21.16
N LEU A 764 15.65 46.25 20.97
CA LEU A 764 16.81 45.53 21.49
C LEU A 764 18.12 46.02 20.84
N VAL A 765 18.13 46.24 19.53
CA VAL A 765 19.31 46.77 18.83
C VAL A 765 19.63 48.18 19.32
N LEU A 766 18.65 49.08 19.41
CA LEU A 766 18.82 50.43 19.94
C LEU A 766 19.33 50.43 21.38
N TYR A 767 18.84 49.51 22.22
CA TYR A 767 19.32 49.37 23.60
C TYR A 767 20.81 49.01 23.67
N TYR A 768 21.27 48.01 22.90
CA TYR A 768 22.69 47.66 22.89
C TYR A 768 23.56 48.73 22.22
N ASP A 769 23.05 49.37 21.18
CA ASP A 769 23.72 50.48 20.49
C ASP A 769 23.94 51.68 21.43
N ALA A 770 22.91 52.01 22.22
CA ALA A 770 22.99 53.04 23.24
C ALA A 770 23.99 52.69 24.33
N ASN A 771 24.05 51.41 24.74
CA ASN A 771 25.05 50.96 25.71
C ASN A 771 26.48 51.08 25.17
N CYS A 772 26.69 50.87 23.86
CA CYS A 772 27.98 51.16 23.23
C CYS A 772 28.32 52.66 23.31
N GLU A 773 27.35 53.55 23.09
CA GLU A 773 27.54 55.00 23.24
C GLU A 773 27.79 55.42 24.70
N LEU A 774 27.14 54.77 25.68
CA LEU A 774 27.43 54.97 27.10
C LEU A 774 28.87 54.61 27.46
N SER A 775 29.39 53.52 26.88
CA SER A 775 30.79 53.10 27.05
C SER A 775 31.79 54.04 26.35
N ARG A 776 31.35 54.77 25.33
CA ARG A 776 32.13 55.80 24.62
C ARG A 776 31.92 57.22 25.19
N GLU A 777 31.18 57.34 26.30
CA GLU A 777 30.87 58.61 26.97
C GLU A 777 30.06 59.60 26.13
N ASN A 778 29.35 59.12 25.11
CA ASN A 778 28.53 59.95 24.23
C ASN A 778 27.07 59.97 24.71
N TYR A 779 26.86 60.71 25.79
CA TYR A 779 25.64 60.65 26.60
C TYR A 779 24.37 61.09 25.87
N ASP A 780 24.44 62.08 24.96
CA ASP A 780 23.24 62.57 24.23
C ASP A 780 22.70 61.54 23.24
N LYS A 781 23.60 60.88 22.50
CA LYS A 781 23.19 59.82 21.57
C LYS A 781 22.66 58.62 22.32
N ALA A 782 23.35 58.20 23.38
CA ALA A 782 22.89 57.13 24.25
C ALA A 782 21.49 57.40 24.80
N TYR A 783 21.22 58.63 25.25
CA TYR A 783 19.90 59.05 25.71
C TYR A 783 18.84 58.91 24.61
N SER A 784 19.09 59.51 23.43
CA SER A 784 18.13 59.49 22.31
C SER A 784 17.81 58.07 21.84
N GLU A 785 18.81 57.18 21.83
CA GLU A 785 18.64 55.78 21.45
C GLU A 785 17.87 54.98 22.51
N LEU A 786 18.14 55.19 23.81
CA LEU A 786 17.37 54.56 24.90
C LEU A 786 15.91 55.00 24.93
N GLU A 787 15.62 56.28 24.68
CA GLU A 787 14.26 56.81 24.59
C GLU A 787 13.48 56.14 23.46
N LYS A 788 14.08 56.06 22.26
CA LYS A 788 13.49 55.33 21.13
C LYS A 788 13.33 53.84 21.42
N ALA A 789 14.30 53.22 22.09
CA ALA A 789 14.22 51.82 22.50
C ALA A 789 13.05 51.59 23.46
N LEU A 790 12.81 52.51 24.41
CA LEU A 790 11.73 52.40 25.38
C LEU A 790 10.35 52.47 24.72
N LEU A 791 10.17 53.40 23.77
CA LEU A 791 8.94 53.56 22.99
C LEU A 791 8.59 52.30 22.18
N LEU A 792 9.62 51.63 21.65
CA LEU A 792 9.46 50.45 20.81
C LEU A 792 9.44 49.13 21.58
N ALA A 793 9.94 49.11 22.83
CA ALA A 793 10.00 47.92 23.65
C ALA A 793 8.58 47.51 24.08
N THR A 794 8.23 46.25 23.84
CA THR A 794 6.97 45.64 24.31
C THR A 794 7.21 44.73 25.52
N ASP A 795 8.43 44.19 25.66
CA ASP A 795 8.82 43.28 26.73
C ASP A 795 9.08 44.03 28.05
N LYS A 796 8.45 43.58 29.14
CA LYS A 796 8.56 44.20 30.47
C LYS A 796 9.98 44.14 31.05
N LYS A 797 10.73 43.05 30.80
CA LYS A 797 12.12 42.92 31.25
C LYS A 797 13.03 43.86 30.46
N LEU A 798 12.83 43.97 29.14
CA LEU A 798 13.59 44.90 28.31
C LEU A 798 13.31 46.35 28.70
N ARG A 799 12.04 46.73 28.92
CA ARG A 799 11.68 48.07 29.42
C ARG A 799 12.34 48.39 30.76
N LYS A 800 12.36 47.41 31.68
CA LYS A 800 13.05 47.55 32.96
C LYS A 800 14.55 47.79 32.75
N ALA A 801 15.22 46.98 31.94
CA ALA A 801 16.64 47.13 31.63
C ALA A 801 16.98 48.48 30.95
N ILE A 802 16.12 48.95 30.05
CA ILE A 802 16.26 50.28 29.42
C ILE A 802 16.13 51.38 30.49
N SER A 803 15.14 51.27 31.39
CA SER A 803 14.90 52.25 32.45
C SER A 803 16.05 52.30 33.45
N GLU A 804 16.60 51.14 33.82
CA GLU A 804 17.78 51.04 34.69
C GLU A 804 19.01 51.69 34.04
N ASN A 805 19.24 51.44 32.74
CA ASN A 805 20.36 52.07 32.04
C ASN A 805 20.18 53.59 31.85
N MET A 806 18.95 54.07 31.67
CA MET A 806 18.68 55.51 31.70
C MET A 806 18.97 56.12 33.08
N ALA A 807 18.61 55.43 34.17
CA ALA A 807 18.95 55.88 35.52
C ALA A 807 20.47 55.94 35.74
N LEU A 808 21.21 54.91 35.30
CA LEU A 808 22.67 54.89 35.34
C LEU A 808 23.28 56.03 34.53
N LEU A 809 22.75 56.31 33.34
CA LEU A 809 23.17 57.43 32.52
C LEU A 809 23.00 58.77 33.26
N PHE A 810 21.86 58.99 33.93
CA PHE A 810 21.63 60.22 34.70
C PHE A 810 22.56 60.37 35.90
N ILE A 811 22.87 59.28 36.60
CA ILE A 811 23.87 59.29 37.69
C ILE A 811 25.23 59.67 37.12
N LYS A 812 25.63 59.06 35.99
CA LYS A 812 26.93 59.31 35.36
C LYS A 812 27.07 60.76 34.89
N ILE A 813 26.06 61.32 34.21
CA ILE A 813 26.01 62.73 33.83
C ILE A 813 26.14 63.65 35.05
N SER A 814 25.46 63.31 36.15
CA SER A 814 25.46 64.12 37.37
C SER A 814 26.84 64.08 38.06
N SER A 815 27.50 62.91 38.10
CA SER A 815 28.87 62.77 38.61
C SER A 815 29.92 63.48 37.74
N VAL A 816 29.74 63.50 36.42
CA VAL A 816 30.59 64.25 35.49
C VAL A 816 30.44 65.75 35.73
N ARG A 817 29.22 66.22 36.00
CA ARG A 817 28.95 67.62 36.34
C ARG A 817 29.61 68.06 37.64
N GLU A 818 29.48 67.26 38.71
CA GLU A 818 30.14 67.53 40.00
C GLU A 818 31.68 67.54 39.87
N ASN A 819 32.24 66.58 39.11
CA ASN A 819 33.67 66.54 38.83
C ASN A 819 34.13 67.71 37.94
N PHE A 820 33.28 68.18 37.01
CA PHE A 820 33.56 69.34 36.16
C PHE A 820 33.54 70.65 36.96
N ASP A 821 32.54 70.84 37.82
CA ASP A 821 32.43 71.99 38.73
C ASP A 821 33.62 72.03 39.71
N SER A 822 34.16 70.87 40.10
CA SER A 822 35.38 70.77 40.92
C SER A 822 36.70 71.02 40.14
N ASN A 823 36.76 70.63 38.86
CA ASN A 823 37.95 70.78 38.01
C ASN A 823 38.04 72.16 37.31
N GLN A 824 36.96 72.95 37.26
CA GLN A 824 37.02 74.35 36.81
C GLN A 824 37.89 75.25 37.70
N ALA A 825 38.30 74.79 38.88
CA ALA A 825 39.35 75.45 39.65
C ALA A 825 40.75 75.36 38.98
N LYS A 826 40.98 74.48 37.97
CA LYS A 826 42.28 74.31 37.29
C LYS A 826 42.14 73.94 35.81
N LYS A 827 42.29 74.97 34.95
CA LYS A 827 42.59 74.99 33.50
C LYS A 827 41.44 74.72 32.51
N VAL A 828 41.24 75.74 31.66
CA VAL A 828 40.35 75.81 30.49
C VAL A 828 41.04 75.17 29.28
N ASN A 829 40.35 74.26 28.59
CA ASN A 829 40.64 73.89 27.20
C ASN A 829 39.38 73.40 26.48
N SER A 830 39.38 73.50 25.14
CA SER A 830 38.26 73.34 24.19
C SER A 830 37.40 72.06 24.31
N ASN A 831 37.88 70.99 24.95
CA ASN A 831 37.07 69.80 25.24
C ASN A 831 35.99 70.06 26.33
N GLY A 832 36.19 71.03 27.22
CA GLY A 832 35.24 71.35 28.29
C GLY A 832 33.94 72.00 27.79
N SER A 833 33.99 72.78 26.71
CA SER A 833 32.80 73.40 26.11
C SER A 833 31.86 72.37 25.50
N LYS A 834 32.40 71.34 24.84
CA LYS A 834 31.62 70.28 24.21
C LYS A 834 30.93 69.42 25.27
N ILE A 835 31.64 69.07 26.35
CA ILE A 835 31.07 68.30 27.47
C ILE A 835 29.96 69.10 28.17
N ASN A 836 30.14 70.41 28.38
CA ASN A 836 29.16 71.25 29.07
C ASN A 836 27.86 71.45 28.26
N GLU A 837 27.98 71.51 26.93
CA GLU A 837 26.85 71.60 25.99
C GLU A 837 26.07 70.27 25.91
N GLN A 838 26.77 69.13 25.96
CA GLN A 838 26.15 67.81 26.05
C GLN A 838 25.44 67.59 27.40
N VAL A 839 26.06 68.04 28.50
CA VAL A 839 25.47 67.94 29.85
C VAL A 839 24.22 68.83 30.00
N SER A 840 24.21 70.04 29.43
CA SER A 840 23.03 70.93 29.48
C SER A 840 21.84 70.37 28.70
N HIS A 841 22.09 69.82 27.51
CA HIS A 841 21.07 69.22 26.66
C HIS A 841 20.46 67.96 27.29
N ALA A 842 21.27 67.15 27.99
CA ALA A 842 20.80 65.98 28.72
C ALA A 842 19.98 66.34 29.99
N VAL A 843 20.29 67.46 30.66
CA VAL A 843 19.53 67.98 31.81
C VAL A 843 18.15 68.51 31.39
N GLU A 844 18.06 69.19 30.26
CA GLU A 844 16.80 69.67 29.71
C GLU A 844 15.86 68.50 29.35
N ASN A 845 16.43 67.40 28.86
CA ASN A 845 15.72 66.15 28.60
C ASN A 845 15.30 65.41 29.89
N LYS A 846 16.09 65.47 30.98
CA LYS A 846 15.73 64.95 32.31
C LYS A 846 14.44 65.56 32.87
N ALA A 847 14.23 66.87 32.65
CA ALA A 847 13.03 67.57 33.08
C ALA A 847 11.78 67.12 32.29
N LYS A 848 11.91 66.89 30.97
CA LYS A 848 10.84 66.34 30.12
C LYS A 848 10.44 64.92 30.53
N ILE A 849 11.40 64.10 30.96
CA ILE A 849 11.14 62.74 31.47
C ILE A 849 10.43 62.73 32.82
N LYS A 850 10.77 63.62 33.76
CA LYS A 850 10.08 63.64 35.07
C LYS A 850 8.57 63.86 34.87
N LYS A 851 8.23 64.72 33.90
CA LYS A 851 6.86 64.99 33.46
C LYS A 851 6.21 63.78 32.79
N LEU A 852 6.90 63.13 31.84
CA LEU A 852 6.40 61.90 31.20
C LEU A 852 6.26 60.71 32.15
N GLN A 853 7.11 60.59 33.18
CA GLN A 853 7.02 59.57 34.23
C GLN A 853 5.86 59.81 35.19
N GLU A 854 5.53 61.07 35.46
CA GLU A 854 4.31 61.45 36.19
C GLU A 854 3.06 61.13 35.35
N GLU A 855 3.06 61.46 34.07
CA GLU A 855 1.97 61.13 33.12
C GLU A 855 1.76 59.61 32.94
N LEU A 856 2.84 58.81 32.91
CA LEU A 856 2.75 57.34 32.81
C LEU A 856 2.34 56.66 34.13
N LYS A 857 2.62 57.28 35.28
CA LYS A 857 2.09 56.82 36.58
C LYS A 857 0.59 57.06 36.68
N GLU A 858 0.09 58.16 36.13
CA GLU A 858 -1.35 58.45 36.04
C GLU A 858 -2.09 57.54 35.05
N GLN A 859 -1.44 57.05 33.99
CA GLN A 859 -2.05 56.10 33.04
C GLN A 859 -1.99 54.62 33.48
N SER A 860 -1.22 54.30 34.53
CA SER A 860 -1.04 52.92 35.03
C SER A 860 -1.67 52.64 36.39
N ALA A 861 -2.16 53.68 37.06
CA ALA A 861 -3.13 53.60 38.16
C ALA A 861 -4.55 53.61 37.58
#